data_AF-A0A524HF36-F1
#
_entry.id   AF-A0A524HF36-F1
#
_cell.length_a   1.000
_cell.length_b   1.000
_cell.length_c   1.000
_cell.angle_alpha   90.00
_cell.angle_beta   90.00
_cell.angle_gamma   90.00
#
_symmetry.space_group_name_H-M   'P 1'
#
loop_
_entity.id
_entity.type
_entity.pdbx_description
1 polymer ?
#
loop_
_entity_poly.entity_id
_entity_poly.type
_entity_poly.pdbx_seq_one_letter_code
_entity_poly.pdbx_strand_id
1 'polypeptide(L)'
;QCGDNDLAIKVLEGLIKIKSDHNIAKEMLNKLISGENQNSRLSGSTTIDKLNFPVTELSSKTNTDSRFERNVNCLIFSKDRAMQLQAAIESFRLHCKDSENVSITVLYKASSDKHKRQYQTLKKRFSDIEFTEETDFKKQTISLTQGSEYIMFMVDDNIFTCDFYIRDAVGALEAETDAAGFSLRLGKNTNYCYPRNANQALPDFSPIENGILKYDWTSAEYDFGYPLELSSSIYRARDIMPMIELIAFNNPNILEEAMAANSKLFARSKPQLLCFENSVTFCNPVNIVQTVYTNRAGKNPEHSAENLTEKFEQGYKIDIQRYSGLAVNACHQETELLLIQDTDRTITASKKRDQNIQPGFSIVMTVYNKENFISDAIESVLKQTFADWELIIVDDCSTDRSGEIICGYLSDNRIKFICNNINRGISASARIGIANGTSEYFGILDADDRLEPCALEIMHRQHVENPHCGLIYSQFTACDEKLNPIRNGFCAKIPKGNTAMEMDTVSHFKTFKACDYLKTTGLDENLAVAEDKDIIYKMEEVTHLKFIDEPLYLYREMRNPDIHADGNVNAGIMCRAKAKINAIKRRSDATAELMQIDPFVEFKKTLRAARQRHPEVDQYLELLQKLYQNNMLGNLSLPQNIESYSIEEKTQWLAANRYIDFKKAIDTLKNPKRENPQPLVTVDMVTYNGEKYIEKAIISVLSQTYRNFELLIIDDGSTDNTGKIIESYSDKRIRYIRQEHKNYAAGKNRAIKEANGEFILCVDSDDLIEPAYIEKMVAAALKHPEADYYYPETLYPLDEHGNLLGVKWKYNDYQDNRKLPALLCAHGFALIPNPGSLIRKSLYENVGLYDEVETVEDFVFLCKNASKINFKRVDEHCWYFYRRVPTGNSHRLKPRNKIMADALNEMVSIYGKEGLCPDIADIADPKLREKEYLKYIVDTFEKHSRNE
;
A
#
# COMPACT_ATOMS: atom_id res chain seq x y z
N GLN A 1 -10.36 43.54 -13.93
CA GLN A 1 -11.13 44.77 -13.71
C GLN A 1 -10.92 45.39 -12.32
N CYS A 2 -10.38 44.69 -11.31
CA CYS A 2 -10.25 45.24 -9.95
C CYS A 2 -8.91 45.95 -9.61
N GLY A 3 -7.90 45.93 -10.48
CA GLY A 3 -6.66 46.73 -10.32
C GLY A 3 -5.73 46.34 -9.15
N ASP A 4 -6.17 45.45 -8.26
CA ASP A 4 -5.42 44.96 -7.10
C ASP A 4 -5.34 43.42 -7.13
N ASN A 5 -4.12 42.90 -7.27
CA ASN A 5 -3.86 41.47 -7.41
C ASN A 5 -4.06 40.70 -6.10
N ASP A 6 -3.84 41.31 -4.94
CA ASP A 6 -3.98 40.63 -3.65
C ASP A 6 -5.45 40.43 -3.27
N LEU A 7 -6.30 41.40 -3.60
CA LEU A 7 -7.74 41.26 -3.43
C LEU A 7 -8.32 40.23 -4.40
N ALA A 8 -7.83 40.18 -5.65
CA ALA A 8 -8.22 39.18 -6.63
C ALA A 8 -7.83 37.76 -6.20
N ILE A 9 -6.62 37.59 -5.65
CA ILE A 9 -6.14 36.30 -5.12
C ILE A 9 -6.99 35.87 -3.93
N LYS A 10 -7.27 36.74 -2.96
CA LYS A 10 -8.10 36.39 -1.78
C LYS A 10 -9.55 36.05 -2.14
N VAL A 11 -10.12 36.72 -3.14
CA VAL A 11 -11.47 36.40 -3.64
C VAL A 11 -11.45 35.05 -4.37
N LEU A 12 -10.43 34.76 -5.17
CA LEU A 12 -10.24 33.45 -5.80
C LEU A 12 -10.05 32.34 -4.75
N GLU A 13 -9.27 32.57 -3.71
CA GLU A 13 -9.08 31.63 -2.58
C GLU A 13 -10.38 31.37 -1.81
N GLY A 14 -11.21 32.41 -1.61
CA GLY A 14 -12.53 32.28 -1.03
C GLY A 14 -13.50 31.47 -1.90
N LEU A 15 -13.50 31.73 -3.22
CA LEU A 15 -14.34 31.01 -4.18
C LEU A 15 -13.90 29.55 -4.37
N ILE A 16 -12.59 29.28 -4.31
CA ILE A 16 -12.02 27.91 -4.36
C ILE A 16 -12.42 27.12 -3.11
N LYS A 17 -12.58 27.77 -1.95
CA LYS A 17 -13.08 27.14 -0.72
C LYS A 17 -14.58 26.83 -0.74
N ILE A 18 -15.39 27.53 -1.54
CA ILE A 18 -16.86 27.33 -1.63
C ILE A 18 -17.19 26.39 -2.80
N LYS A 19 -16.54 25.23 -2.85
CA LYS A 19 -16.56 24.29 -3.99
C LYS A 19 -17.92 23.60 -4.25
N SER A 20 -18.99 23.93 -3.53
CA SER A 20 -20.25 23.19 -3.55
C SER A 20 -21.54 24.01 -3.77
N ASP A 21 -21.50 25.34 -3.94
CA ASP A 21 -22.71 26.10 -4.30
C ASP A 21 -22.44 27.27 -5.25
N HIS A 22 -22.81 27.07 -6.51
CA HIS A 22 -22.58 28.02 -7.60
C HIS A 22 -23.42 29.31 -7.45
N ASN A 23 -24.54 29.27 -6.70
CA ASN A 23 -25.42 30.43 -6.54
C ASN A 23 -24.87 31.43 -5.53
N ILE A 24 -24.31 30.95 -4.42
CA ILE A 24 -23.70 31.80 -3.38
C ILE A 24 -22.44 32.49 -3.93
N ALA A 25 -21.61 31.73 -4.66
CA ALA A 25 -20.42 32.27 -5.34
C ALA A 25 -20.78 33.40 -6.32
N LYS A 26 -21.87 33.24 -7.08
CA LYS A 26 -22.33 34.22 -8.07
C LYS A 26 -22.92 35.48 -7.41
N GLU A 27 -23.63 35.34 -6.29
CA GLU A 27 -24.17 36.49 -5.55
C GLU A 27 -23.06 37.33 -4.88
N MET A 28 -22.04 36.66 -4.32
CA MET A 28 -20.86 37.34 -3.74
C MET A 28 -20.03 38.06 -4.81
N LEU A 29 -19.84 37.44 -5.98
CA LEU A 29 -19.13 38.06 -7.10
C LEU A 29 -19.87 39.31 -7.60
N ASN A 30 -21.20 39.27 -7.68
CA ASN A 30 -22.01 40.41 -8.09
C ASN A 30 -21.95 41.58 -7.10
N LYS A 31 -21.91 41.32 -5.79
CA LYS A 31 -21.74 42.36 -4.75
C LYS A 31 -20.35 43.00 -4.75
N LEU A 32 -19.32 42.23 -5.13
CA LEU A 32 -17.95 42.75 -5.29
C LEU A 32 -17.79 43.59 -6.56
N ILE A 33 -18.46 43.21 -7.65
CA ILE A 33 -18.42 43.92 -8.94
C ILE A 33 -19.27 45.21 -8.90
N SER A 34 -20.37 45.25 -8.13
CA SER A 34 -21.28 46.40 -8.09
C SER A 34 -20.75 47.64 -7.37
N GLY A 35 -19.57 47.58 -6.75
CA GLY A 35 -18.87 48.76 -6.23
C GLY A 35 -19.58 49.51 -5.08
N GLU A 36 -20.51 48.87 -4.37
CA GLU A 36 -21.12 49.42 -3.16
C GLU A 36 -20.16 49.29 -1.96
N ASN A 37 -19.06 50.03 -2.00
CA ASN A 37 -18.35 50.54 -0.81
C ASN A 37 -17.23 51.52 -1.22
N GLN A 38 -17.48 52.39 -2.20
CA GLN A 38 -16.77 53.66 -2.25
C GLN A 38 -17.41 54.63 -1.27
N ASN A 39 -16.94 54.65 -0.01
CA ASN A 39 -16.83 55.86 0.82
C ASN A 39 -16.27 55.54 2.22
N SER A 40 -14.94 55.48 2.35
CA SER A 40 -14.23 56.19 3.42
C SER A 40 -12.72 55.98 3.27
N ARG A 41 -12.04 57.02 2.78
CA ARG A 41 -10.61 57.22 3.09
C ARG A 41 -10.54 57.60 4.55
N LEU A 42 -9.70 56.93 5.34
CA LEU A 42 -8.87 57.53 6.38
C LEU A 42 -7.79 56.54 6.86
N SER A 43 -6.62 57.12 7.05
CA SER A 43 -5.27 56.60 7.28
C SER A 43 -5.04 55.88 8.62
N GLY A 44 -4.08 54.95 8.61
CA GLY A 44 -3.26 54.58 9.78
C GLY A 44 -3.51 53.18 10.32
N SER A 45 -2.45 52.35 10.28
CA SER A 45 -2.21 51.12 11.07
C SER A 45 -3.31 50.76 12.10
N THR A 46 -4.30 49.94 11.71
CA THR A 46 -5.05 49.06 12.63
C THR A 46 -5.89 48.05 11.84
N THR A 47 -5.51 46.78 12.01
CA THR A 47 -6.30 45.54 12.09
C THR A 47 -7.54 45.34 11.20
N ILE A 48 -7.42 44.33 10.33
CA ILE A 48 -8.49 43.63 9.59
C ILE A 48 -9.29 42.75 10.58
N ASP A 49 -9.87 43.35 11.63
CA ASP A 49 -10.67 42.67 12.66
C ASP A 49 -12.15 43.11 12.65
N LYS A 50 -12.63 43.73 11.55
CA LYS A 50 -14.00 44.31 11.48
C LYS A 50 -14.90 43.75 10.38
N LEU A 51 -14.68 42.51 9.94
CA LEU A 51 -15.75 41.74 9.29
C LEU A 51 -16.44 40.90 10.37
N ASN A 52 -17.40 41.52 11.08
CA ASN A 52 -18.19 40.90 12.12
C ASN A 52 -19.11 39.81 11.53
N PHE A 53 -18.85 38.56 11.87
CA PHE A 53 -19.82 37.46 11.82
C PHE A 53 -20.55 37.40 13.17
N PRO A 54 -21.89 37.35 13.23
CA PRO A 54 -22.60 37.33 14.50
C PRO A 54 -22.43 35.98 15.19
N VAL A 55 -21.80 36.01 16.37
CA VAL A 55 -21.76 34.93 17.36
C VAL A 55 -22.79 35.24 18.43
N THR A 56 -23.68 34.30 18.72
CA THR A 56 -24.40 34.23 20.00
C THR A 56 -24.00 32.95 20.71
N GLU A 57 -23.54 33.13 21.95
CA GLU A 57 -22.93 32.17 22.86
C GLU A 57 -23.88 31.06 23.34
N LEU A 58 -23.33 29.85 23.54
CA LEU A 58 -23.56 29.01 24.73
C LEU A 58 -22.52 27.88 24.82
N SER A 59 -21.53 28.11 25.68
CA SER A 59 -20.68 27.18 26.46
C SER A 59 -20.07 25.92 25.81
N SER A 60 -18.75 26.00 25.58
CA SER A 60 -17.70 25.04 25.95
C SER A 60 -18.02 23.53 25.91
N LYS A 61 -17.51 22.86 24.86
CA LYS A 61 -16.80 21.57 24.93
C LYS A 61 -15.90 21.40 23.71
N THR A 62 -14.80 20.71 23.94
CA THR A 62 -13.52 20.73 23.23
C THR A 62 -13.51 20.08 21.84
N ASN A 63 -12.61 20.61 21.02
CA ASN A 63 -12.41 20.42 19.59
C ASN A 63 -11.64 19.11 19.26
N THR A 64 -12.23 18.22 18.46
CA THR A 64 -11.57 17.18 17.64
C THR A 64 -12.41 16.94 16.37
N ASP A 65 -11.79 16.97 15.19
CA ASP A 65 -12.27 16.44 13.90
C ASP A 65 -13.78 16.54 13.54
N SER A 66 -14.25 17.73 13.13
CA SER A 66 -15.64 17.91 12.68
C SER A 66 -15.83 17.84 11.15
N ARG A 67 -15.14 16.92 10.46
CA ARG A 67 -15.48 16.56 9.06
C ARG A 67 -16.09 15.15 8.90
N PHE A 68 -16.31 14.43 10.00
CA PHE A 68 -16.99 13.11 10.01
C PHE A 68 -18.36 13.12 10.72
N GLU A 69 -19.01 14.27 10.90
CA GLU A 69 -20.43 14.29 11.31
C GLU A 69 -21.36 14.13 10.10
N ARG A 70 -21.36 12.98 9.39
CA ARG A 70 -22.44 12.62 8.43
C ARG A 70 -22.73 11.10 8.33
N ASN A 71 -23.61 10.66 9.23
CA ASN A 71 -24.61 9.58 9.17
C ASN A 71 -24.42 8.38 8.21
N VAL A 72 -23.68 7.36 8.65
CA VAL A 72 -23.92 5.96 8.24
C VAL A 72 -25.00 5.37 9.15
N ASN A 73 -26.08 4.88 8.55
CA ASN A 73 -27.15 4.20 9.26
C ASN A 73 -27.14 2.70 8.93
N CYS A 74 -26.85 1.88 9.93
CA CYS A 74 -26.86 0.44 9.84
C CYS A 74 -28.23 -0.12 10.25
N LEU A 75 -28.95 -0.72 9.30
CA LEU A 75 -30.21 -1.40 9.54
C LEU A 75 -29.98 -2.92 9.59
N ILE A 76 -30.19 -3.51 10.77
CA ILE A 76 -30.07 -4.95 11.00
C ILE A 76 -31.45 -5.60 10.99
N PHE A 77 -31.64 -6.62 10.16
CA PHE A 77 -32.86 -7.41 10.14
C PHE A 77 -32.73 -8.67 11.01
N SER A 78 -33.70 -8.91 11.88
CA SER A 78 -33.71 -10.13 12.69
C SER A 78 -35.10 -10.72 12.91
N LYS A 79 -35.21 -12.06 12.92
CA LYS A 79 -36.46 -12.74 13.27
C LYS A 79 -36.18 -13.97 14.11
N ASP A 80 -36.71 -13.98 15.34
CA ASP A 80 -36.62 -15.08 16.31
C ASP A 80 -35.17 -15.58 16.56
N ARG A 81 -34.17 -14.70 16.51
CA ARG A 81 -32.74 -15.05 16.52
C ARG A 81 -31.91 -14.09 17.40
N ALA A 82 -32.33 -13.94 18.65
CA ALA A 82 -31.69 -13.00 19.57
C ALA A 82 -30.21 -13.34 19.85
N MET A 83 -29.84 -14.62 19.93
CA MET A 83 -28.44 -15.03 20.18
C MET A 83 -27.51 -14.60 19.05
N GLN A 84 -27.95 -14.78 17.81
CA GLN A 84 -27.20 -14.45 16.60
C GLN A 84 -27.14 -12.92 16.44
N LEU A 85 -28.25 -12.22 16.63
CA LEU A 85 -28.26 -10.76 16.65
C LEU A 85 -27.28 -10.18 17.67
N GLN A 86 -27.18 -10.77 18.86
CA GLN A 86 -26.19 -10.38 19.85
C GLN A 86 -24.76 -10.56 19.30
N ALA A 87 -24.47 -11.69 18.66
CA ALA A 87 -23.16 -11.96 18.06
C ALA A 87 -22.82 -11.00 16.92
N ALA A 88 -23.79 -10.67 16.06
CA ALA A 88 -23.62 -9.70 14.98
C ALA A 88 -23.26 -8.31 15.51
N ILE A 89 -23.96 -7.83 16.53
CA ILE A 89 -23.69 -6.52 17.16
C ILE A 89 -22.35 -6.53 17.90
N GLU A 90 -22.08 -7.57 18.72
CA GLU A 90 -20.85 -7.64 19.52
C GLU A 90 -19.61 -7.81 18.62
N SER A 91 -19.68 -8.63 17.56
CA SER A 91 -18.56 -8.81 16.63
C SER A 91 -18.34 -7.56 15.77
N PHE A 92 -19.40 -6.87 15.34
CA PHE A 92 -19.27 -5.57 14.66
C PHE A 92 -18.53 -4.57 15.54
N ARG A 93 -18.92 -4.41 16.81
CA ARG A 93 -18.24 -3.50 17.75
C ARG A 93 -16.80 -3.92 18.09
N LEU A 94 -16.52 -5.21 18.08
CA LEU A 94 -15.17 -5.72 18.34
C LEU A 94 -14.18 -5.33 17.22
N HIS A 95 -14.65 -5.39 15.97
CA HIS A 95 -13.80 -5.28 14.79
C HIS A 95 -13.89 -3.94 14.05
N CYS A 96 -15.03 -3.26 14.07
CA CYS A 96 -15.18 -1.91 13.53
C CYS A 96 -14.59 -0.88 14.50
N LYS A 97 -13.39 -0.38 14.22
CA LYS A 97 -12.62 0.48 15.14
C LYS A 97 -13.17 1.88 15.33
N ASP A 98 -14.10 2.27 14.47
CA ASP A 98 -14.79 3.55 14.47
C ASP A 98 -16.33 3.35 14.48
N SER A 99 -16.79 2.28 15.15
CA SER A 99 -18.21 1.88 15.23
C SER A 99 -19.12 2.93 15.87
N GLU A 100 -18.57 3.85 16.67
CA GLU A 100 -19.28 4.99 17.24
C GLU A 100 -19.81 5.97 16.18
N ASN A 101 -19.27 5.93 14.96
CA ASN A 101 -19.72 6.75 13.83
C ASN A 101 -20.87 6.12 13.04
N VAL A 102 -21.36 4.95 13.48
CA VAL A 102 -22.46 4.21 12.83
C VAL A 102 -23.66 4.18 13.75
N SER A 103 -24.78 4.75 13.29
CA SER A 103 -26.06 4.61 13.98
C SER A 103 -26.64 3.24 13.67
N ILE A 104 -26.92 2.41 14.68
CA ILE A 104 -27.46 1.07 14.49
C ILE A 104 -28.95 1.03 14.87
N THR A 105 -29.75 0.50 13.95
CA THR A 105 -31.17 0.22 14.15
C THR A 105 -31.44 -1.26 13.89
N VAL A 106 -32.17 -1.92 14.78
CA VAL A 106 -32.63 -3.29 14.63
C VAL A 106 -34.13 -3.29 14.31
N LEU A 107 -34.48 -3.76 13.11
CA LEU A 107 -35.85 -4.08 12.74
C LEU A 107 -36.09 -5.58 12.99
N TYR A 108 -36.85 -5.91 14.03
CA TYR A 108 -37.02 -7.30 14.46
C TYR A 108 -38.46 -7.79 14.42
N LYS A 109 -38.64 -9.09 14.15
CA LYS A 109 -39.93 -9.77 14.25
C LYS A 109 -39.88 -10.89 15.28
N ALA A 110 -40.85 -10.91 16.19
CA ALA A 110 -40.98 -11.97 17.19
C ALA A 110 -42.27 -12.77 16.93
N SER A 111 -42.13 -14.09 16.73
CA SER A 111 -43.26 -15.00 16.49
C SER A 111 -43.88 -15.55 17.79
N SER A 112 -43.30 -15.25 18.95
CA SER A 112 -43.81 -15.67 20.26
C SER A 112 -43.44 -14.68 21.36
N ASP A 113 -44.16 -14.72 22.49
CA ASP A 113 -43.80 -13.96 23.69
C ASP A 113 -42.40 -14.32 24.21
N LYS A 114 -41.94 -15.55 23.95
CA LYS A 114 -40.60 -16.01 24.29
C LYS A 114 -39.54 -15.20 23.53
N HIS A 115 -39.64 -15.15 22.21
CA HIS A 115 -38.72 -14.36 21.37
C HIS A 115 -38.83 -12.86 21.69
N LYS A 116 -40.05 -12.36 21.94
CA LYS A 116 -40.25 -10.97 22.35
C LYS A 116 -39.46 -10.62 23.61
N ARG A 117 -39.48 -11.47 24.65
CA ARG A 117 -38.66 -11.26 25.87
C ARG A 117 -37.16 -11.27 25.60
N GLN A 118 -36.69 -12.07 24.64
CA GLN A 118 -35.28 -12.10 24.28
C GLN A 118 -34.84 -10.81 23.59
N TYR A 119 -35.62 -10.27 22.65
CA TYR A 119 -35.35 -8.95 22.07
C TYR A 119 -35.43 -7.82 23.10
N GLN A 120 -36.36 -7.91 24.07
CA GLN A 120 -36.38 -6.95 25.19
C GLN A 120 -35.13 -7.06 26.08
N THR A 121 -34.54 -8.24 26.19
CA THR A 121 -33.26 -8.43 26.89
C THR A 121 -32.12 -7.75 26.14
N LEU A 122 -32.07 -7.91 24.82
CA LEU A 122 -31.08 -7.22 23.97
C LEU A 122 -31.27 -5.69 23.97
N LYS A 123 -32.50 -5.20 23.90
CA LYS A 123 -32.82 -3.77 24.00
C LYS A 123 -32.33 -3.14 25.30
N LYS A 124 -32.35 -3.89 26.41
CA LYS A 124 -31.78 -3.45 27.69
C LYS A 124 -30.25 -3.48 27.69
N ARG A 125 -29.65 -4.47 27.00
CA ARG A 125 -28.20 -4.64 26.91
C ARG A 125 -27.56 -3.56 26.02
N PHE A 126 -28.16 -3.29 24.87
CA PHE A 126 -27.69 -2.30 23.89
C PHE A 126 -28.60 -1.07 23.93
N SER A 127 -28.49 -0.29 25.01
CA SER A 127 -29.36 0.87 25.26
C SER A 127 -29.15 2.02 24.28
N ASP A 128 -28.03 2.00 23.56
CA ASP A 128 -27.65 2.95 22.53
C ASP A 128 -28.12 2.56 21.12
N ILE A 129 -28.72 1.38 20.96
CA ILE A 129 -29.26 0.87 19.69
C ILE A 129 -30.79 1.01 19.68
N GLU A 130 -31.36 1.45 18.56
CA GLU A 130 -32.81 1.47 18.38
C GLU A 130 -33.34 0.08 18.04
N PHE A 131 -34.32 -0.42 18.80
CA PHE A 131 -35.01 -1.68 18.53
C PHE A 131 -36.47 -1.39 18.17
N THR A 132 -36.83 -1.71 16.92
CA THR A 132 -38.14 -1.49 16.33
C THR A 132 -38.80 -2.83 15.97
N GLU A 133 -39.97 -3.08 16.55
CA GLU A 133 -40.76 -4.29 16.25
C GLU A 133 -41.45 -4.15 14.88
N GLU A 134 -41.32 -5.16 14.04
CA GLU A 134 -41.87 -5.19 12.69
C GLU A 134 -43.40 -5.26 12.72
N THR A 135 -44.04 -4.27 12.08
CA THR A 135 -45.48 -4.18 11.84
C THR A 135 -45.77 -4.10 10.33
N ASP A 136 -44.93 -3.38 9.59
CA ASP A 136 -44.98 -3.25 8.13
C ASP A 136 -43.54 -3.13 7.63
N PHE A 137 -42.98 -4.26 7.19
CA PHE A 137 -41.57 -4.38 6.84
C PHE A 137 -41.13 -3.33 5.80
N LYS A 138 -41.93 -3.10 4.75
CA LYS A 138 -41.57 -2.14 3.70
C LYS A 138 -41.58 -0.71 4.22
N LYS A 139 -42.68 -0.30 4.88
CA LYS A 139 -42.78 1.08 5.39
C LYS A 139 -41.69 1.38 6.41
N GLN A 140 -41.42 0.43 7.31
CA GLN A 140 -40.40 0.60 8.34
C GLN A 140 -38.99 0.58 7.76
N THR A 141 -38.68 -0.28 6.79
CA THR A 141 -37.38 -0.25 6.11
C THR A 141 -37.14 1.12 5.48
N ILE A 142 -38.13 1.68 4.78
CA ILE A 142 -38.02 3.01 4.16
C ILE A 142 -37.89 4.11 5.22
N SER A 143 -38.76 4.12 6.25
CA SER A 143 -38.74 5.18 7.26
C SER A 143 -37.46 5.18 8.10
N LEU A 144 -36.91 4.00 8.40
CA LEU A 144 -35.73 3.86 9.24
C LEU A 144 -34.45 4.22 8.47
N THR A 145 -34.43 4.16 7.13
CA THR A 145 -33.27 4.56 6.32
C THR A 145 -33.37 5.99 5.76
N GLN A 146 -34.52 6.65 5.89
CA GLN A 146 -34.73 8.02 5.43
C GLN A 146 -33.78 9.02 6.12
N GLY A 147 -33.25 9.97 5.35
CA GLY A 147 -32.38 11.04 5.86
C GLY A 147 -30.92 10.64 6.14
N SER A 148 -30.56 9.38 5.90
CA SER A 148 -29.16 8.91 6.01
C SER A 148 -28.40 9.19 4.72
N GLU A 149 -27.09 9.45 4.81
CA GLU A 149 -26.25 9.65 3.61
C GLU A 149 -25.80 8.29 3.05
N TYR A 150 -25.41 7.40 3.97
CA TYR A 150 -25.05 6.02 3.69
C TYR A 150 -25.94 5.07 4.46
N ILE A 151 -26.32 3.97 3.82
CA ILE A 151 -27.10 2.89 4.42
C ILE A 151 -26.22 1.65 4.41
N MET A 152 -26.04 1.05 5.58
CA MET A 152 -25.42 -0.25 5.74
C MET A 152 -26.52 -1.27 6.06
N PHE A 153 -26.59 -2.35 5.29
CA PHE A 153 -27.50 -3.45 5.60
C PHE A 153 -26.75 -4.59 6.26
N MET A 154 -27.38 -5.18 7.27
CA MET A 154 -26.90 -6.35 7.99
C MET A 154 -28.07 -7.29 8.34
N VAL A 155 -27.72 -8.53 8.65
CA VAL A 155 -28.62 -9.57 9.14
C VAL A 155 -28.08 -10.15 10.45
N ASP A 156 -28.92 -10.91 11.15
CA ASP A 156 -28.54 -11.46 12.45
C ASP A 156 -27.46 -12.55 12.41
N ASP A 157 -27.13 -13.13 11.26
CA ASP A 157 -26.12 -14.18 11.12
C ASP A 157 -24.72 -13.69 10.70
N ASN A 158 -24.52 -12.37 10.64
CA ASN A 158 -23.20 -11.79 10.41
C ASN A 158 -22.25 -12.04 11.57
N ILE A 159 -21.01 -12.39 11.24
CA ILE A 159 -19.89 -12.45 12.18
C ILE A 159 -18.68 -11.75 11.55
N PHE A 160 -18.24 -10.67 12.18
CA PHE A 160 -17.01 -9.97 11.80
C PHE A 160 -15.80 -10.69 12.38
N THR A 161 -14.71 -10.76 11.60
CA THR A 161 -13.56 -11.63 11.90
C THR A 161 -12.24 -10.86 11.94
N CYS A 162 -12.15 -9.66 11.36
CA CYS A 162 -10.93 -8.88 11.39
C CYS A 162 -11.22 -7.38 11.43
N ASP A 163 -10.23 -6.62 11.88
CA ASP A 163 -10.35 -5.20 12.17
C ASP A 163 -10.48 -4.37 10.89
N PHE A 164 -11.39 -3.40 10.89
CA PHE A 164 -11.61 -2.48 9.78
C PHE A 164 -12.11 -1.13 10.28
N TYR A 165 -12.10 -0.15 9.38
CA TYR A 165 -12.63 1.19 9.62
C TYR A 165 -13.76 1.49 8.62
N ILE A 166 -14.93 1.90 9.12
CA ILE A 166 -16.07 2.31 8.29
C ILE A 166 -15.73 3.58 7.51
N ARG A 167 -14.96 4.51 8.09
CA ARG A 167 -14.52 5.72 7.37
C ARG A 167 -13.74 5.42 6.10
N ASP A 168 -13.01 4.31 6.05
CA ASP A 168 -12.25 3.93 4.85
C ASP A 168 -13.21 3.45 3.75
N ALA A 169 -14.20 2.62 4.11
CA ALA A 169 -15.22 2.15 3.18
C ALA A 169 -16.08 3.31 2.64
N VAL A 170 -16.49 4.24 3.51
CA VAL A 170 -17.24 5.44 3.13
C VAL A 170 -16.39 6.38 2.29
N GLY A 171 -15.13 6.64 2.67
CA GLY A 171 -14.21 7.49 1.92
C GLY A 171 -13.96 6.98 0.50
N ALA A 172 -13.84 5.66 0.33
CA ALA A 172 -13.73 5.06 -0.99
C ALA A 172 -15.03 5.17 -1.80
N LEU A 173 -16.20 5.00 -1.17
CA LEU A 173 -17.48 5.31 -1.80
C LEU A 173 -17.63 6.80 -2.12
N GLU A 174 -16.98 7.72 -1.43
CA GLU A 174 -17.01 9.12 -1.82
C GLU A 174 -16.17 9.39 -3.06
N ALA A 175 -14.97 8.80 -3.12
CA ALA A 175 -14.05 8.94 -4.23
C ALA A 175 -14.56 8.28 -5.52
N GLU A 176 -15.07 7.05 -5.42
CA GLU A 176 -15.42 6.22 -6.57
C GLU A 176 -16.91 6.33 -6.91
N THR A 177 -17.29 7.44 -7.54
CA THR A 177 -18.71 7.76 -7.82
C THR A 177 -19.45 6.74 -8.71
N ASP A 178 -18.70 5.96 -9.49
CA ASP A 178 -19.15 4.86 -10.35
C ASP A 178 -19.19 3.49 -9.63
N ALA A 179 -18.93 3.45 -8.32
CA ALA A 179 -19.16 2.26 -7.51
C ALA A 179 -20.65 2.13 -7.12
N ALA A 180 -21.22 0.93 -7.31
CA ALA A 180 -22.59 0.61 -6.92
C ALA A 180 -22.75 0.49 -5.39
N GLY A 181 -21.69 0.08 -4.69
CA GLY A 181 -21.65 -0.12 -3.23
C GLY A 181 -20.30 -0.62 -2.76
N PHE A 182 -20.17 -0.80 -1.45
CA PHE A 182 -19.00 -1.37 -0.79
C PHE A 182 -19.39 -2.63 -0.05
N SER A 183 -18.79 -3.77 -0.40
CA SER A 183 -19.04 -5.04 0.26
C SER A 183 -17.99 -5.33 1.33
N LEU A 184 -18.45 -5.62 2.56
CA LEU A 184 -17.59 -6.02 3.67
C LEU A 184 -17.30 -7.53 3.67
N ARG A 185 -18.08 -8.32 2.93
CA ARG A 185 -17.98 -9.80 2.85
C ARG A 185 -17.21 -10.33 1.64
N LEU A 186 -16.73 -9.45 0.77
CA LEU A 186 -15.94 -9.78 -0.41
C LEU A 186 -14.47 -9.36 -0.22
N GLY A 187 -13.57 -10.07 -0.89
CA GLY A 187 -12.13 -9.80 -0.92
C GLY A 187 -11.38 -10.90 -1.67
N LYS A 188 -10.04 -10.82 -1.74
CA LYS A 188 -9.19 -11.81 -2.43
C LYS A 188 -9.29 -13.22 -1.85
N ASN A 189 -9.73 -13.34 -0.59
CA ASN A 189 -9.98 -14.61 0.09
C ASN A 189 -11.34 -15.25 -0.27
N THR A 190 -12.27 -14.53 -0.90
CA THR A 190 -13.63 -15.04 -1.22
C THR A 190 -13.65 -15.94 -2.46
N ASN A 191 -13.00 -17.10 -2.39
CA ASN A 191 -12.81 -18.02 -3.51
C ASN A 191 -13.90 -19.12 -3.66
N TYR A 192 -14.92 -19.12 -2.80
CA TYR A 192 -16.01 -20.10 -2.83
C TYR A 192 -17.40 -19.44 -2.77
N CYS A 193 -18.31 -19.86 -3.65
CA CYS A 193 -19.70 -19.41 -3.67
C CYS A 193 -20.62 -20.48 -3.08
N TYR A 194 -21.09 -20.24 -1.86
CA TYR A 194 -21.90 -21.18 -1.09
C TYR A 194 -23.24 -21.54 -1.77
N PRO A 195 -24.08 -20.59 -2.24
CA PRO A 195 -25.32 -20.95 -2.94
C PRO A 195 -25.10 -21.89 -4.14
N ARG A 196 -24.00 -21.69 -4.87
CA ARG A 196 -23.67 -22.43 -6.09
C ARG A 196 -22.91 -23.74 -5.85
N ASN A 197 -22.40 -23.96 -4.64
CA ASN A 197 -21.53 -25.10 -4.30
C ASN A 197 -20.25 -25.18 -5.13
N ALA A 198 -19.70 -24.04 -5.52
CA ALA A 198 -18.65 -23.99 -6.51
C ALA A 198 -17.56 -22.99 -6.09
N ASN A 199 -16.32 -23.29 -6.47
CA ASN A 199 -15.26 -22.29 -6.46
C ASN A 199 -15.65 -21.16 -7.41
N GLN A 200 -15.32 -19.92 -7.05
CA GLN A 200 -15.55 -18.75 -7.88
C GLN A 200 -14.22 -18.14 -8.34
N ALA A 201 -14.20 -17.66 -9.59
CA ALA A 201 -13.07 -16.90 -10.10
C ALA A 201 -13.02 -15.53 -9.41
N LEU A 202 -11.81 -15.07 -9.08
CA LEU A 202 -11.59 -13.72 -8.60
C LEU A 202 -11.65 -12.74 -9.79
N PRO A 203 -12.35 -11.61 -9.68
CA PRO A 203 -12.33 -10.58 -10.71
C PRO A 203 -10.97 -9.86 -10.73
N ASP A 204 -10.70 -9.14 -11.83
CA ASP A 204 -9.52 -8.29 -11.92
C ASP A 204 -9.66 -7.10 -10.97
N PHE A 205 -8.90 -7.14 -9.87
CA PHE A 205 -8.90 -6.08 -8.87
C PHE A 205 -7.93 -4.96 -9.23
N SER A 206 -8.42 -3.72 -9.13
CA SER A 206 -7.62 -2.50 -9.12
C SER A 206 -7.48 -2.02 -7.68
N PRO A 207 -6.27 -1.95 -7.11
CA PRO A 207 -6.08 -1.41 -5.76
C PRO A 207 -6.34 0.09 -5.71
N ILE A 208 -6.96 0.55 -4.63
CA ILE A 208 -7.06 1.96 -4.23
C ILE A 208 -6.23 2.15 -2.94
N GLU A 209 -6.52 3.18 -2.15
CA GLU A 209 -5.86 3.48 -0.88
C GLU A 209 -6.44 2.64 0.27
N ASN A 210 -5.73 2.57 1.39
CA ASN A 210 -6.18 1.92 2.64
C ASN A 210 -6.60 0.44 2.52
N GLY A 211 -5.98 -0.32 1.61
CA GLY A 211 -6.27 -1.75 1.46
C GLY A 211 -7.66 -2.03 0.86
N ILE A 212 -8.14 -1.12 0.02
CA ILE A 212 -9.42 -1.23 -0.69
C ILE A 212 -9.16 -1.66 -2.13
N LEU A 213 -10.02 -2.53 -2.64
CA LEU A 213 -10.01 -3.04 -4.00
C LEU A 213 -11.28 -2.60 -4.73
N LYS A 214 -11.11 -2.29 -6.01
CA LYS A 214 -12.18 -2.00 -6.97
C LYS A 214 -12.17 -3.04 -8.07
N TYR A 215 -13.36 -3.46 -8.51
CA TYR A 215 -13.49 -4.36 -9.65
C TYR A 215 -14.82 -4.15 -10.38
N ASP A 216 -14.89 -4.60 -11.64
CA ASP A 216 -16.10 -4.56 -12.45
C ASP A 216 -17.02 -5.75 -12.10
N TRP A 217 -18.16 -5.47 -11.45
CA TRP A 217 -19.12 -6.51 -11.08
C TRP A 217 -19.95 -7.00 -12.27
N THR A 218 -19.99 -6.24 -13.37
CA THR A 218 -20.85 -6.56 -14.53
C THR A 218 -20.33 -7.73 -15.35
N SER A 219 -19.02 -7.99 -15.26
CA SER A 219 -18.32 -9.10 -15.89
C SER A 219 -17.93 -10.21 -14.91
N ALA A 220 -18.12 -9.99 -13.60
CA ALA A 220 -17.75 -10.93 -12.55
C ALA A 220 -18.75 -12.08 -12.37
N GLU A 221 -18.25 -13.21 -11.90
CA GLU A 221 -19.04 -14.42 -11.67
C GLU A 221 -19.54 -14.51 -10.21
N TYR A 222 -20.64 -15.22 -10.01
CA TYR A 222 -21.13 -15.62 -8.68
C TYR A 222 -21.31 -14.47 -7.67
N ASP A 223 -20.66 -14.52 -6.50
CA ASP A 223 -20.87 -13.53 -5.43
C ASP A 223 -20.31 -12.15 -5.84
N PHE A 224 -19.23 -12.11 -6.63
CA PHE A 224 -18.68 -10.87 -7.19
C PHE A 224 -19.59 -10.24 -8.26
N GLY A 225 -20.44 -11.04 -8.91
CA GLY A 225 -21.47 -10.57 -9.84
C GLY A 225 -22.77 -10.10 -9.15
N TYR A 226 -22.79 -10.01 -7.82
CA TYR A 226 -23.99 -9.74 -7.01
C TYR A 226 -23.85 -8.44 -6.18
N PRO A 227 -23.97 -7.25 -6.81
CA PRO A 227 -23.57 -5.97 -6.20
C PRO A 227 -24.54 -5.43 -5.13
N LEU A 228 -25.81 -5.88 -5.14
CA LEU A 228 -26.87 -5.36 -4.27
C LEU A 228 -27.38 -6.49 -3.37
N GLU A 229 -27.14 -6.36 -2.06
CA GLU A 229 -27.40 -7.39 -1.06
C GLU A 229 -27.62 -6.78 0.34
N LEU A 230 -28.16 -7.55 1.29
CA LEU A 230 -28.58 -7.03 2.60
C LEU A 230 -27.73 -7.50 3.79
N SER A 231 -26.76 -8.35 3.56
CA SER A 231 -26.04 -9.01 4.65
C SER A 231 -24.84 -8.24 5.15
N SER A 232 -24.12 -7.43 4.37
CA SER A 232 -22.99 -6.63 4.90
C SER A 232 -22.40 -5.68 3.85
N SER A 233 -23.26 -4.85 3.26
CA SER A 233 -22.83 -3.86 2.27
C SER A 233 -23.32 -2.46 2.60
N ILE A 234 -22.51 -1.50 2.18
CA ILE A 234 -22.72 -0.07 2.38
C ILE A 234 -23.07 0.56 1.03
N TYR A 235 -24.13 1.35 1.02
CA TYR A 235 -24.66 2.00 -0.17
C TYR A 235 -24.87 3.48 0.09
N ARG A 236 -24.72 4.31 -0.95
CA ARG A 236 -25.19 5.69 -0.89
C ARG A 236 -26.71 5.68 -0.91
N ALA A 237 -27.35 6.30 0.07
CA ALA A 237 -28.81 6.30 0.17
C ALA A 237 -29.45 6.86 -1.11
N ARG A 238 -28.85 7.92 -1.68
CA ARG A 238 -29.30 8.54 -2.95
C ARG A 238 -29.32 7.59 -4.14
N ASP A 239 -28.49 6.55 -4.14
CA ASP A 239 -28.36 5.61 -5.26
C ASP A 239 -29.43 4.51 -5.16
N ILE A 240 -29.67 3.97 -3.95
CA ILE A 240 -30.52 2.78 -3.76
C ILE A 240 -31.96 3.09 -3.32
N MET A 241 -32.21 4.19 -2.60
CA MET A 241 -33.54 4.49 -2.05
C MET A 241 -34.64 4.66 -3.10
N PRO A 242 -34.42 5.36 -4.24
CA PRO A 242 -35.44 5.47 -5.29
C PRO A 242 -35.91 4.10 -5.81
N MET A 243 -35.00 3.12 -5.88
CA MET A 243 -35.35 1.76 -6.27
C MET A 243 -36.14 1.06 -5.16
N ILE A 244 -35.66 1.11 -3.90
CA ILE A 244 -36.32 0.48 -2.74
C ILE A 244 -37.76 0.98 -2.58
N GLU A 245 -38.02 2.27 -2.79
CA GLU A 245 -39.37 2.84 -2.70
C GLU A 245 -40.34 2.23 -3.73
N LEU A 246 -39.85 1.92 -4.94
CA LEU A 246 -40.64 1.42 -6.06
C LEU A 246 -40.86 -0.10 -6.05
N ILE A 247 -39.87 -0.88 -5.60
CA ILE A 247 -39.95 -2.34 -5.62
C ILE A 247 -40.93 -2.88 -4.56
N ALA A 248 -41.62 -3.97 -4.87
CA ALA A 248 -42.54 -4.63 -3.93
C ALA A 248 -41.80 -5.67 -3.09
N PHE A 249 -41.86 -5.55 -1.77
CA PHE A 249 -41.26 -6.50 -0.84
C PHE A 249 -41.99 -6.46 0.52
N ASN A 250 -41.87 -7.53 1.29
CA ASN A 250 -42.49 -7.65 2.62
C ASN A 250 -41.63 -8.38 3.66
N ASN A 251 -40.41 -8.78 3.29
CA ASN A 251 -39.41 -9.38 4.17
C ASN A 251 -38.00 -9.18 3.57
N PRO A 252 -36.92 -9.42 4.32
CA PRO A 252 -35.54 -9.20 3.86
C PRO A 252 -35.19 -9.98 2.59
N ASN A 253 -35.56 -11.26 2.50
CA ASN A 253 -35.21 -12.10 1.34
C ASN A 253 -35.83 -11.56 0.04
N ILE A 254 -37.11 -11.17 0.07
CA ILE A 254 -37.77 -10.59 -1.11
C ILE A 254 -37.17 -9.23 -1.46
N LEU A 255 -36.74 -8.44 -0.46
CA LEU A 255 -36.04 -7.17 -0.71
C LEU A 255 -34.70 -7.42 -1.41
N GLU A 256 -33.88 -8.36 -0.91
CA GLU A 256 -32.59 -8.72 -1.52
C GLU A 256 -32.78 -9.24 -2.96
N GLU A 257 -33.70 -10.19 -3.17
CA GLU A 257 -34.03 -10.72 -4.50
C GLU A 257 -34.48 -9.61 -5.46
N ALA A 258 -35.33 -8.68 -4.99
CA ALA A 258 -35.80 -7.57 -5.80
C ALA A 258 -34.69 -6.55 -6.11
N MET A 259 -33.81 -6.25 -5.14
CA MET A 259 -32.65 -5.38 -5.37
C MET A 259 -31.70 -6.01 -6.40
N ALA A 260 -31.36 -7.28 -6.24
CA ALA A 260 -30.49 -8.00 -7.16
C ALA A 260 -31.09 -8.12 -8.57
N ALA A 261 -32.39 -8.37 -8.71
CA ALA A 261 -33.07 -8.40 -10.00
C ALA A 261 -33.01 -7.06 -10.75
N ASN A 262 -32.92 -5.95 -10.01
CA ASN A 262 -32.83 -4.59 -10.56
C ASN A 262 -31.39 -4.05 -10.63
N SER A 263 -30.38 -4.81 -10.18
CA SER A 263 -28.97 -4.40 -10.20
C SER A 263 -28.48 -3.96 -11.59
N LYS A 264 -28.99 -4.58 -12.67
CA LYS A 264 -28.65 -4.23 -14.06
C LYS A 264 -28.97 -2.78 -14.44
N LEU A 265 -29.88 -2.10 -13.72
CA LEU A 265 -30.14 -0.67 -13.90
C LEU A 265 -28.90 0.17 -13.58
N PHE A 266 -28.02 -0.32 -12.70
CA PHE A 266 -26.78 0.32 -12.31
C PHE A 266 -25.61 -0.04 -13.22
N ALA A 267 -25.67 -1.13 -14.01
CA ALA A 267 -24.52 -1.63 -14.77
C ALA A 267 -23.87 -0.59 -15.71
N ARG A 268 -24.66 0.33 -16.28
CA ARG A 268 -24.14 1.35 -17.19
C ARG A 268 -23.51 2.56 -16.48
N SER A 269 -24.07 2.96 -15.34
CA SER A 269 -23.67 4.18 -14.62
C SER A 269 -22.76 3.90 -13.43
N LYS A 270 -22.82 2.68 -12.88
CA LYS A 270 -22.07 2.22 -11.73
C LYS A 270 -21.59 0.77 -11.91
N PRO A 271 -20.69 0.50 -12.88
CA PRO A 271 -20.19 -0.84 -13.16
C PRO A 271 -19.24 -1.38 -12.09
N GLN A 272 -18.76 -0.54 -11.17
CA GLN A 272 -17.73 -0.91 -10.21
C GLN A 272 -18.34 -1.35 -8.86
N LEU A 273 -17.67 -2.25 -8.15
CA LEU A 273 -17.93 -2.55 -6.74
C LEU A 273 -16.62 -2.44 -5.95
N LEU A 274 -16.74 -2.05 -4.69
CA LEU A 274 -15.62 -1.89 -3.78
C LEU A 274 -15.65 -2.97 -2.70
N CYS A 275 -14.47 -3.37 -2.22
CA CYS A 275 -14.32 -4.27 -1.09
C CYS A 275 -12.95 -4.07 -0.42
N PHE A 276 -12.75 -4.64 0.77
CA PHE A 276 -11.43 -4.71 1.36
C PHE A 276 -10.56 -5.78 0.67
N GLU A 277 -9.24 -5.72 0.88
CA GLU A 277 -8.34 -6.75 0.34
C GLU A 277 -8.74 -8.17 0.74
N ASN A 278 -9.23 -8.34 1.97
CA ASN A 278 -9.84 -9.56 2.45
C ASN A 278 -11.21 -9.23 3.03
N SER A 279 -12.16 -10.16 2.85
CA SER A 279 -13.45 -10.14 3.51
C SER A 279 -13.29 -10.03 5.02
N VAL A 280 -14.02 -9.07 5.62
CA VAL A 280 -13.98 -8.79 7.07
C VAL A 280 -15.11 -9.46 7.83
N THR A 281 -16.12 -9.98 7.12
CA THR A 281 -17.32 -10.60 7.69
C THR A 281 -17.90 -11.69 6.80
N PHE A 282 -18.63 -12.61 7.40
CA PHE A 282 -19.37 -13.64 6.68
C PHE A 282 -20.71 -13.91 7.38
N CYS A 283 -21.64 -14.52 6.66
CA CYS A 283 -22.88 -15.05 7.24
C CYS A 283 -22.70 -16.52 7.59
N ASN A 284 -23.06 -16.93 8.80
CA ASN A 284 -22.99 -18.34 9.20
C ASN A 284 -24.34 -19.05 8.96
N PRO A 285 -24.50 -19.86 7.89
CA PRO A 285 -25.78 -20.43 7.50
C PRO A 285 -26.18 -21.68 8.31
N VAL A 286 -25.46 -22.02 9.39
CA VAL A 286 -25.65 -23.24 10.19
C VAL A 286 -27.02 -23.30 10.90
N ASN A 287 -27.75 -22.19 10.98
CA ASN A 287 -29.06 -22.11 11.63
C ASN A 287 -30.22 -22.51 10.69
N ILE A 288 -31.05 -23.48 11.09
CA ILE A 288 -32.20 -23.98 10.32
C ILE A 288 -33.41 -23.09 10.55
N VAL A 289 -33.76 -22.20 9.61
CA VAL A 289 -34.85 -21.22 9.88
C VAL A 289 -35.89 -21.08 8.75
N GLN A 290 -35.83 -21.85 7.66
CA GLN A 290 -36.89 -21.76 6.64
C GLN A 290 -37.31 -23.10 6.03
N THR A 291 -38.61 -23.18 5.76
CA THR A 291 -39.36 -24.24 5.10
C THR A 291 -39.42 -24.08 3.57
N VAL A 292 -38.62 -23.19 2.97
CA VAL A 292 -38.74 -22.78 1.54
C VAL A 292 -37.56 -23.24 0.67
N TYR A 293 -36.32 -23.23 1.18
CA TYR A 293 -35.15 -23.77 0.48
C TYR A 293 -34.36 -24.70 1.41
N THR A 294 -34.00 -25.89 0.92
CA THR A 294 -33.17 -26.85 1.66
C THR A 294 -31.75 -26.31 1.79
N ASN A 295 -31.39 -25.85 3.00
CA ASN A 295 -30.02 -25.47 3.33
C ASN A 295 -29.14 -26.73 3.45
N ARG A 296 -27.90 -26.72 2.92
CA ARG A 296 -27.09 -27.94 2.74
C ARG A 296 -26.64 -28.63 4.05
N ALA A 297 -26.65 -27.93 5.18
CA ALA A 297 -26.25 -28.48 6.48
C ALA A 297 -27.27 -28.37 7.62
N GLY A 298 -28.57 -28.33 7.32
CA GLY A 298 -29.61 -28.36 8.35
C GLY A 298 -29.99 -29.76 8.86
N LYS A 299 -29.08 -30.48 9.53
CA LYS A 299 -29.45 -31.77 10.20
C LYS A 299 -29.04 -31.89 11.67
N ASN A 300 -28.31 -30.93 12.24
CA ASN A 300 -27.97 -30.96 13.66
C ASN A 300 -29.13 -30.37 14.49
N PRO A 301 -29.87 -31.19 15.27
CA PRO A 301 -30.95 -30.69 16.12
C PRO A 301 -30.46 -29.66 17.14
N GLU A 302 -29.16 -29.67 17.46
CA GLU A 302 -28.57 -28.72 18.41
C GLU A 302 -28.58 -27.27 17.91
N HIS A 303 -28.65 -27.04 16.60
CA HIS A 303 -28.65 -25.71 16.01
C HIS A 303 -30.04 -25.29 15.51
N SER A 304 -31.11 -25.93 16.01
CA SER A 304 -32.47 -25.47 15.75
C SER A 304 -32.71 -24.10 16.39
N ALA A 305 -33.59 -23.30 15.78
CA ALA A 305 -34.01 -22.03 16.36
C ALA A 305 -34.56 -22.20 17.79
N GLU A 306 -35.25 -23.30 18.07
CA GLU A 306 -35.80 -23.63 19.39
C GLU A 306 -34.69 -23.90 20.41
N ASN A 307 -33.68 -24.71 20.07
CA ASN A 307 -32.59 -25.02 21.00
C ASN A 307 -31.70 -23.80 21.26
N LEU A 308 -31.36 -23.04 20.22
CA LEU A 308 -30.59 -21.80 20.39
C LEU A 308 -31.38 -20.77 21.21
N THR A 309 -32.71 -20.75 21.08
CA THR A 309 -33.59 -19.95 21.94
C THR A 309 -33.53 -20.41 23.39
N GLU A 310 -33.53 -21.72 23.67
CA GLU A 310 -33.40 -22.27 25.03
C GLU A 310 -32.02 -21.99 25.64
N LYS A 311 -30.94 -22.24 24.90
CA LYS A 311 -29.57 -21.92 25.32
C LYS A 311 -29.43 -20.42 25.59
N PHE A 312 -30.04 -19.56 24.77
CA PHE A 312 -30.06 -18.12 25.04
C PHE A 312 -30.78 -17.78 26.35
N GLU A 313 -31.90 -18.41 26.69
CA GLU A 313 -32.58 -18.18 27.98
C GLU A 313 -31.76 -18.70 29.18
N GLN A 314 -31.03 -19.81 28.99
CA GLN A 314 -30.07 -20.35 29.96
C GLN A 314 -28.81 -19.48 30.12
N GLY A 315 -28.72 -18.39 29.33
CA GLY A 315 -27.63 -17.43 29.41
C GLY A 315 -26.38 -17.87 28.67
N TYR A 316 -26.52 -18.62 27.57
CA TYR A 316 -25.43 -18.82 26.62
C TYR A 316 -25.44 -17.73 25.55
N LYS A 317 -24.26 -17.41 25.02
CA LYS A 317 -24.06 -16.59 23.83
C LYS A 317 -23.00 -17.20 22.90
N ILE A 318 -22.95 -16.73 21.66
CA ILE A 318 -21.90 -17.13 20.71
C ILE A 318 -20.57 -16.49 21.14
N ASP A 319 -19.49 -17.27 21.14
CA ASP A 319 -18.14 -16.83 21.48
C ASP A 319 -17.50 -16.11 20.28
N ILE A 320 -17.82 -14.83 20.12
CA ILE A 320 -17.36 -14.02 18.99
C ILE A 320 -15.82 -13.94 18.89
N GLN A 321 -15.08 -14.06 20.00
CA GLN A 321 -13.62 -13.96 19.99
C GLN A 321 -12.96 -15.12 19.25
N ARG A 322 -13.61 -16.30 19.23
CA ARG A 322 -13.12 -17.48 18.51
C ARG A 322 -13.17 -17.31 16.99
N TYR A 323 -13.95 -16.37 16.50
CA TYR A 323 -14.05 -16.06 15.07
C TYR A 323 -13.07 -14.95 14.65
N SER A 324 -12.41 -14.26 15.59
CA SER A 324 -11.37 -13.29 15.26
C SER A 324 -10.18 -13.98 14.59
N GLY A 325 -9.80 -13.50 13.40
CA GLY A 325 -8.76 -14.10 12.56
C GLY A 325 -9.22 -15.35 11.80
N LEU A 326 -10.50 -15.72 11.82
CA LEU A 326 -11.00 -16.83 11.04
C LEU A 326 -10.74 -16.59 9.54
N ALA A 327 -10.16 -17.58 8.87
CA ALA A 327 -9.96 -17.56 7.42
C ALA A 327 -11.31 -17.70 6.69
N VAL A 328 -11.98 -16.56 6.48
CA VAL A 328 -13.20 -16.47 5.67
C VAL A 328 -12.84 -16.76 4.22
N ASN A 329 -13.58 -17.66 3.56
CA ASN A 329 -13.39 -17.95 2.13
C ASN A 329 -14.66 -17.79 1.26
N ALA A 330 -15.78 -17.43 1.87
CA ALA A 330 -17.08 -17.30 1.22
C ALA A 330 -17.97 -16.27 1.93
N CYS A 331 -18.89 -15.64 1.19
CA CYS A 331 -19.92 -14.77 1.77
C CYS A 331 -20.78 -15.51 2.82
N HIS A 332 -20.99 -16.81 2.61
CA HIS A 332 -21.61 -17.70 3.59
C HIS A 332 -20.68 -18.87 3.87
N GLN A 333 -20.35 -19.10 5.13
CA GLN A 333 -19.42 -20.15 5.53
C GLN A 333 -19.96 -20.90 6.74
N GLU A 334 -20.14 -22.22 6.58
CA GLU A 334 -20.60 -23.07 7.66
C GLU A 334 -19.51 -23.19 8.73
N THR A 335 -19.78 -22.64 9.91
CA THR A 335 -18.89 -22.75 11.06
C THR A 335 -19.68 -23.16 12.29
N GLU A 336 -19.13 -24.03 13.12
CA GLU A 336 -19.76 -24.45 14.38
C GLU A 336 -20.14 -23.24 15.23
N LEU A 337 -21.32 -23.24 15.85
CA LEU A 337 -21.74 -22.21 16.81
C LEU A 337 -21.12 -22.53 18.16
N LEU A 338 -19.96 -21.92 18.44
CA LEU A 338 -19.28 -22.08 19.72
C LEU A 338 -19.98 -21.22 20.76
N LEU A 339 -20.50 -21.85 21.82
CA LEU A 339 -21.27 -21.18 22.85
C LEU A 339 -20.49 -21.08 24.16
N ILE A 340 -20.57 -19.91 24.78
CA ILE A 340 -20.01 -19.63 26.11
C ILE A 340 -21.12 -19.13 27.04
N GLN A 341 -20.92 -19.33 28.34
CA GLN A 341 -21.83 -18.77 29.34
C GLN A 341 -21.69 -17.24 29.36
N ASP A 342 -22.80 -16.54 29.16
CA ASP A 342 -22.94 -15.10 29.29
C ASP A 342 -22.88 -14.73 30.78
N THR A 343 -21.67 -14.63 31.31
CA THR A 343 -21.39 -14.28 32.72
C THR A 343 -21.88 -12.88 33.09
N ASP A 344 -22.23 -12.04 32.10
CA ASP A 344 -22.86 -10.73 32.33
C ASP A 344 -24.30 -10.86 32.86
N ARG A 345 -24.99 -12.00 32.69
CA ARG A 345 -26.36 -12.19 33.19
C ARG A 345 -26.47 -12.49 34.68
N THR A 346 -25.41 -12.99 35.32
CA THR A 346 -25.43 -13.41 36.73
C THR A 346 -25.12 -12.27 37.72
N ILE A 347 -24.84 -11.06 37.23
CA ILE A 347 -24.52 -9.89 38.06
C ILE A 347 -25.74 -8.97 38.12
N THR A 348 -26.85 -9.48 38.70
CA THR A 348 -27.99 -8.65 39.11
C THR A 348 -28.42 -8.97 40.54
N ALA A 349 -27.48 -8.91 41.48
CA ALA A 349 -27.74 -8.52 42.87
C ALA A 349 -26.40 -8.50 43.64
N SER A 350 -26.02 -7.32 44.11
CA SER A 350 -24.83 -7.02 44.91
C SER A 350 -23.51 -6.92 44.15
N LYS A 351 -22.88 -5.75 44.32
CA LYS A 351 -21.68 -5.21 43.67
C LYS A 351 -21.86 -4.80 42.21
N LYS A 352 -22.21 -3.51 42.03
CA LYS A 352 -21.61 -2.68 40.99
C LYS A 352 -20.11 -2.97 40.96
N ARG A 353 -19.63 -3.68 39.95
CA ARG A 353 -18.28 -3.53 39.44
C ARG A 353 -18.44 -3.01 38.02
N ASP A 354 -17.90 -1.82 37.81
CA ASP A 354 -17.95 -1.10 36.54
C ASP A 354 -17.41 -1.99 35.40
N GLN A 355 -18.21 -2.20 34.35
CA GLN A 355 -17.77 -2.73 33.06
C GLN A 355 -16.96 -1.68 32.26
N ASN A 356 -16.17 -0.88 32.97
CA ASN A 356 -15.41 0.26 32.46
C ASN A 356 -14.02 0.36 33.12
N ILE A 357 -13.53 -0.75 33.69
CA ILE A 357 -12.19 -0.77 34.28
C ILE A 357 -11.26 -1.35 33.22
N GLN A 358 -10.61 -0.46 32.47
CA GLN A 358 -9.40 -0.80 31.73
C GLN A 358 -8.42 -1.49 32.69
N PRO A 359 -7.70 -2.54 32.27
CA PRO A 359 -6.74 -3.19 33.14
C PRO A 359 -5.74 -2.15 33.65
N GLY A 360 -5.36 -2.23 34.92
CA GLY A 360 -4.38 -1.33 35.53
C GLY A 360 -2.98 -1.42 34.92
N PHE A 361 -2.66 -2.49 34.17
CA PHE A 361 -1.38 -2.62 33.46
C PHE A 361 -1.47 -3.50 32.20
N SER A 362 -0.88 -3.08 31.09
CA SER A 362 -0.68 -3.91 29.89
C SER A 362 0.80 -4.31 29.79
N ILE A 363 1.08 -5.61 29.73
CA ILE A 363 2.43 -6.15 29.53
C ILE A 363 2.55 -6.63 28.10
N VAL A 364 3.53 -6.13 27.37
CA VAL A 364 3.81 -6.54 26.00
C VAL A 364 5.03 -7.45 25.99
N MET A 365 4.89 -8.62 25.36
CA MET A 365 5.93 -9.62 25.22
C MET A 365 6.05 -10.03 23.75
N THR A 366 7.24 -9.85 23.16
CA THR A 366 7.52 -10.29 21.79
C THR A 366 8.30 -11.60 21.81
N VAL A 367 7.89 -12.55 20.98
CA VAL A 367 8.44 -13.92 20.99
C VAL A 367 8.97 -14.28 19.60
N TYR A 368 10.20 -14.80 19.54
CA TYR A 368 10.75 -15.46 18.37
C TYR A 368 11.72 -16.55 18.80
N ASN A 369 11.33 -17.81 18.62
CA ASN A 369 12.11 -19.00 18.97
C ASN A 369 12.64 -19.02 20.43
N LYS A 370 11.72 -19.02 21.39
CA LYS A 370 11.99 -18.95 22.84
C LYS A 370 11.40 -20.13 23.64
N GLU A 371 11.26 -21.31 23.03
CA GLU A 371 10.60 -22.46 23.68
C GLU A 371 11.20 -22.84 25.04
N ASN A 372 12.50 -22.58 25.25
CA ASN A 372 13.21 -22.91 26.48
C ASN A 372 12.99 -21.91 27.63
N PHE A 373 12.43 -20.73 27.36
CA PHE A 373 12.35 -19.64 28.34
C PHE A 373 10.96 -19.04 28.49
N ILE A 374 10.10 -19.17 27.48
CA ILE A 374 8.80 -18.49 27.42
C ILE A 374 7.89 -18.84 28.62
N SER A 375 7.93 -20.10 29.10
CA SER A 375 7.17 -20.49 30.29
C SER A 375 7.58 -19.71 31.54
N ASP A 376 8.87 -19.50 31.77
CA ASP A 376 9.37 -18.74 32.92
C ASP A 376 8.85 -17.29 32.89
N ALA A 377 8.86 -16.68 31.70
CA ALA A 377 8.41 -15.31 31.49
C ALA A 377 6.91 -15.15 31.78
N ILE A 378 6.06 -16.00 31.19
CA ILE A 378 4.60 -15.98 31.42
C ILE A 378 4.26 -16.24 32.90
N GLU A 379 4.91 -17.24 33.50
CA GLU A 379 4.75 -17.58 34.92
C GLU A 379 5.13 -16.42 35.85
N SER A 380 6.09 -15.57 35.46
CA SER A 380 6.46 -14.39 36.24
C SER A 380 5.39 -13.30 36.25
N VAL A 381 4.60 -13.19 35.17
CA VAL A 381 3.44 -12.28 35.09
C VAL A 381 2.25 -12.85 35.86
N LEU A 382 2.00 -14.15 35.74
CA LEU A 382 0.94 -14.84 36.48
C LEU A 382 1.07 -14.71 38.00
N LYS A 383 2.31 -14.63 38.50
CA LYS A 383 2.64 -14.54 39.93
C LYS A 383 2.72 -13.10 40.47
N GLN A 384 2.34 -12.10 39.68
CA GLN A 384 2.37 -10.70 40.14
C GLN A 384 1.38 -10.46 41.28
N THR A 385 1.79 -9.67 42.29
CA THR A 385 0.95 -9.25 43.41
C THR A 385 -0.15 -8.28 42.99
N PHE A 386 0.13 -7.47 41.96
CA PHE A 386 -0.88 -6.69 41.25
C PHE A 386 -1.67 -7.64 40.36
N ALA A 387 -2.99 -7.76 40.56
CA ALA A 387 -3.83 -8.72 39.84
C ALA A 387 -4.48 -8.15 38.56
N ASP A 388 -4.53 -6.82 38.46
CA ASP A 388 -5.26 -6.09 37.42
C ASP A 388 -4.35 -5.78 36.22
N TRP A 389 -3.96 -6.84 35.51
CA TRP A 389 -3.12 -6.74 34.34
C TRP A 389 -3.67 -7.53 33.16
N GLU A 390 -3.19 -7.19 31.96
CA GLU A 390 -3.27 -8.03 30.77
C GLU A 390 -1.88 -8.30 30.21
N LEU A 391 -1.69 -9.45 29.58
CA LEU A 391 -0.44 -9.87 28.94
C LEU A 391 -0.69 -10.07 27.45
N ILE A 392 -0.11 -9.22 26.61
CA ILE A 392 -0.18 -9.32 25.15
C ILE A 392 1.11 -9.97 24.64
N ILE A 393 0.99 -11.21 24.19
CA ILE A 393 2.09 -11.99 23.63
C ILE A 393 1.98 -11.95 22.11
N VAL A 394 3.00 -11.42 21.44
CA VAL A 394 3.11 -11.37 19.98
C VAL A 394 4.20 -12.32 19.53
N ASP A 395 3.80 -13.45 18.95
CA ASP A 395 4.72 -14.40 18.32
C ASP A 395 5.05 -13.97 16.89
N ASP A 396 6.32 -13.69 16.66
CA ASP A 396 6.85 -13.16 15.40
C ASP A 396 7.22 -14.27 14.42
N CYS A 397 6.28 -15.19 14.20
CA CYS A 397 6.42 -16.37 13.34
C CYS A 397 7.51 -17.32 13.87
N SER A 398 7.44 -17.71 15.15
CA SER A 398 8.34 -18.73 15.70
C SER A 398 8.24 -20.05 14.94
N THR A 399 9.38 -20.70 14.79
CA THR A 399 9.55 -22.00 14.13
C THR A 399 9.76 -23.15 15.11
N ASP A 400 9.94 -22.84 16.39
CA ASP A 400 10.02 -23.81 17.50
C ASP A 400 8.66 -23.98 18.19
N ARG A 401 8.63 -24.62 19.37
CA ARG A 401 7.38 -24.86 20.11
C ARG A 401 6.91 -23.68 20.96
N SER A 402 7.44 -22.47 20.77
CA SER A 402 7.02 -21.29 21.54
C SER A 402 5.52 -21.06 21.47
N GLY A 403 4.94 -21.08 20.27
CA GLY A 403 3.50 -20.90 20.07
C GLY A 403 2.65 -22.00 20.74
N GLU A 404 3.09 -23.25 20.67
CA GLU A 404 2.41 -24.38 21.34
C GLU A 404 2.41 -24.19 22.87
N ILE A 405 3.55 -23.78 23.44
CA ILE A 405 3.68 -23.54 24.88
C ILE A 405 2.76 -22.38 25.31
N ILE A 406 2.74 -21.29 24.55
CA ILE A 406 1.87 -20.13 24.83
C ILE A 406 0.40 -20.52 24.79
N CYS A 407 -0.01 -21.35 23.82
CA CYS A 407 -1.38 -21.88 23.73
C CYS A 407 -1.84 -22.59 25.01
N GLY A 408 -0.91 -23.22 25.74
CA GLY A 408 -1.18 -23.85 27.04
C GLY A 408 -1.60 -22.88 28.16
N TYR A 409 -1.30 -21.59 28.02
CA TYR A 409 -1.61 -20.55 29.01
C TYR A 409 -2.89 -19.75 28.70
N LEU A 410 -3.50 -19.94 27.52
CA LEU A 410 -4.67 -19.17 27.06
C LEU A 410 -5.97 -19.46 27.82
N SER A 411 -5.95 -20.38 28.78
CA SER A 411 -7.05 -20.53 29.73
C SER A 411 -7.18 -19.32 30.67
N ASP A 412 -6.11 -18.54 30.88
CA ASP A 412 -6.18 -17.27 31.60
C ASP A 412 -6.60 -16.16 30.63
N ASN A 413 -7.80 -15.62 30.82
CA ASN A 413 -8.40 -14.63 29.93
C ASN A 413 -7.69 -13.27 29.93
N ARG A 414 -6.73 -13.05 30.84
CA ARG A 414 -5.86 -11.86 30.83
C ARG A 414 -4.73 -11.99 29.81
N ILE A 415 -4.49 -13.17 29.24
CA ILE A 415 -3.45 -13.41 28.24
C ILE A 415 -4.06 -13.34 26.83
N LYS A 416 -3.54 -12.42 26.01
CA LYS A 416 -3.87 -12.26 24.59
C LYS A 416 -2.69 -12.79 23.77
N PHE A 417 -2.98 -13.60 22.77
CA PHE A 417 -1.96 -14.19 21.90
C PHE A 417 -2.19 -13.82 20.44
N ILE A 418 -1.15 -13.25 19.82
CA ILE A 418 -1.17 -12.75 18.43
C ILE A 418 -0.01 -13.42 17.69
N CYS A 419 -0.27 -13.99 16.51
CA CYS A 419 0.73 -14.61 15.67
C CYS A 419 0.93 -13.80 14.39
N ASN A 420 2.17 -13.43 14.08
CA ASN A 420 2.52 -12.88 12.78
C ASN A 420 2.70 -14.01 11.76
N ASN A 421 2.23 -13.79 10.53
CA ASN A 421 2.40 -14.75 9.42
C ASN A 421 3.80 -14.72 8.79
N ILE A 422 4.57 -13.66 9.08
CA ILE A 422 5.95 -13.46 8.64
C ILE A 422 6.73 -12.87 9.82
N ASN A 423 8.03 -13.13 9.90
CA ASN A 423 8.89 -12.46 10.88
C ASN A 423 9.01 -10.96 10.51
N ARG A 424 8.51 -10.07 11.38
CA ARG A 424 8.46 -8.61 11.20
C ARG A 424 9.52 -7.89 12.03
N GLY A 425 10.21 -8.59 12.93
CA GLY A 425 11.18 -8.04 13.87
C GLY A 425 10.56 -7.57 15.19
N ILE A 426 11.43 -7.36 16.18
CA ILE A 426 11.04 -7.01 17.57
C ILE A 426 10.23 -5.72 17.65
N SER A 427 10.65 -4.66 16.97
CA SER A 427 9.97 -3.35 16.97
C SER A 427 8.55 -3.44 16.41
N ALA A 428 8.36 -4.14 15.28
CA ALA A 428 7.05 -4.29 14.65
C ALA A 428 6.11 -5.12 15.53
N SER A 429 6.62 -6.23 16.09
CA SER A 429 5.87 -7.09 17.00
C SER A 429 5.48 -6.37 18.29
N ALA A 430 6.39 -5.58 18.87
CA ALA A 430 6.11 -4.78 20.05
C ALA A 430 5.05 -3.70 19.77
N ARG A 431 5.05 -3.08 18.58
CA ARG A 431 3.99 -2.14 18.18
C ARG A 431 2.63 -2.80 18.07
N ILE A 432 2.56 -4.01 17.49
CA ILE A 432 1.33 -4.80 17.44
C ILE A 432 0.84 -5.07 18.87
N GLY A 433 1.76 -5.44 19.77
CA GLY A 433 1.44 -5.68 21.18
C GLY A 433 0.90 -4.43 21.88
N ILE A 434 1.58 -3.29 21.72
CA ILE A 434 1.18 -2.00 22.29
C ILE A 434 -0.19 -1.57 21.75
N ALA A 435 -0.43 -1.70 20.44
CA ALA A 435 -1.69 -1.34 19.80
C ALA A 435 -2.89 -2.20 20.26
N ASN A 436 -2.63 -3.41 20.78
CA ASN A 436 -3.66 -4.33 21.30
C ASN A 436 -3.81 -4.27 22.83
N GLY A 437 -2.97 -3.49 23.51
CA GLY A 437 -3.14 -3.18 24.92
C GLY A 437 -4.17 -2.09 25.15
N THR A 438 -4.81 -2.14 26.30
CA THR A 438 -5.98 -1.34 26.66
C THR A 438 -5.79 -0.52 27.94
N SER A 439 -4.68 -0.69 28.65
CA SER A 439 -4.34 0.06 29.87
C SER A 439 -3.80 1.46 29.58
N GLU A 440 -3.83 2.34 30.59
CA GLU A 440 -3.03 3.56 30.58
C GLU A 440 -1.53 3.27 30.72
N TYR A 441 -1.15 2.20 31.44
CA TYR A 441 0.24 1.87 31.78
C TYR A 441 0.71 0.62 31.05
N PHE A 442 1.84 0.74 30.36
CA PHE A 442 2.44 -0.33 29.59
C PHE A 442 3.80 -0.74 30.15
N GLY A 443 4.14 -2.02 30.07
CA GLY A 443 5.47 -2.55 30.36
C GLY A 443 5.94 -3.50 29.27
N ILE A 444 7.24 -3.54 29.01
CA ILE A 444 7.85 -4.49 28.06
C ILE A 444 8.60 -5.56 28.85
N LEU A 445 8.27 -6.83 28.59
CA LEU A 445 8.92 -8.00 29.15
C LEU A 445 9.47 -8.87 28.02
N ASP A 446 10.77 -9.11 28.04
CA ASP A 446 11.39 -9.99 27.04
C ASP A 446 11.06 -11.45 27.37
N ALA A 447 10.86 -12.26 26.32
CA ALA A 447 10.37 -13.63 26.41
C ALA A 447 11.34 -14.63 27.08
N ASP A 448 12.58 -14.21 27.33
CA ASP A 448 13.62 -14.96 28.05
C ASP A 448 13.88 -14.46 29.48
N ASP A 449 13.24 -13.38 29.90
CA ASP A 449 13.43 -12.74 31.19
C ASP A 449 12.25 -12.97 32.15
N ARG A 450 12.35 -12.43 33.37
CA ARG A 450 11.26 -12.49 34.37
C ARG A 450 11.07 -11.19 35.11
N LEU A 451 9.84 -10.95 35.54
CA LEU A 451 9.51 -9.93 36.53
C LEU A 451 9.64 -10.47 37.97
N GLU A 452 10.06 -9.61 38.89
CA GLU A 452 9.90 -9.87 40.32
C GLU A 452 8.40 -9.82 40.69
N PRO A 453 7.91 -10.61 41.68
CA PRO A 453 6.47 -10.72 41.98
C PRO A 453 5.77 -9.40 42.29
N CYS A 454 6.47 -8.39 42.80
CA CYS A 454 5.91 -7.07 43.13
C CYS A 454 6.12 -6.00 42.04
N ALA A 455 6.71 -6.36 40.90
CA ALA A 455 7.16 -5.40 39.88
C ALA A 455 6.01 -4.51 39.37
N LEU A 456 4.88 -5.11 38.99
CA LEU A 456 3.72 -4.36 38.47
C LEU A 456 3.09 -3.46 39.54
N GLU A 457 2.99 -3.93 40.78
CA GLU A 457 2.41 -3.16 41.89
C GLU A 457 3.24 -1.89 42.16
N ILE A 458 4.57 -2.04 42.19
CA ILE A 458 5.49 -0.93 42.44
C ILE A 458 5.48 0.06 41.27
N MET A 459 5.54 -0.43 40.03
CA MET A 459 5.49 0.42 38.83
C MET A 459 4.17 1.19 38.73
N HIS A 460 3.04 0.51 38.94
CA HIS A 460 1.71 1.13 38.93
C HIS A 460 1.63 2.25 39.97
N ARG A 461 2.03 1.96 41.22
CA ARG A 461 2.07 2.97 42.29
C ARG A 461 2.93 4.17 41.90
N GLN A 462 4.09 3.96 41.27
CA GLN A 462 4.95 5.06 40.86
C GLN A 462 4.34 5.92 39.74
N HIS A 463 3.61 5.35 38.79
CA HIS A 463 2.87 6.12 37.77
C HIS A 463 1.74 6.97 38.37
N VAL A 464 1.05 6.44 39.38
CA VAL A 464 -0.03 7.13 40.11
C VAL A 464 0.54 8.26 40.98
N GLU A 465 1.61 8.01 41.73
CA GLU A 465 2.24 9.00 42.62
C GLU A 465 3.01 10.09 41.87
N ASN A 466 3.49 9.80 40.65
CA ASN A 466 4.25 10.73 39.82
C ASN A 466 3.51 10.96 38.48
N PRO A 467 2.32 11.60 38.48
CA PRO A 467 1.47 11.68 37.30
C PRO A 467 2.11 12.42 36.10
N HIS A 468 3.12 13.26 36.35
CA HIS A 468 3.89 13.99 35.35
C HIS A 468 5.03 13.17 34.70
N CYS A 469 5.33 11.98 35.24
CA CYS A 469 6.32 11.08 34.69
C CYS A 469 5.64 10.04 33.80
N GLY A 470 5.92 10.07 32.51
CA GLY A 470 5.35 9.13 31.55
C GLY A 470 6.24 7.95 31.20
N LEU A 471 7.50 7.94 31.66
CA LEU A 471 8.37 6.76 31.59
C LEU A 471 9.03 6.53 32.95
N ILE A 472 8.86 5.33 33.48
CA ILE A 472 9.41 4.90 34.77
C ILE A 472 10.22 3.63 34.56
N TYR A 473 11.44 3.61 35.10
CA TYR A 473 12.35 2.47 34.98
C TYR A 473 12.96 2.08 36.32
N SER A 474 13.25 0.79 36.48
CA SER A 474 13.79 0.23 37.71
C SER A 474 15.26 -0.17 37.59
N GLN A 475 15.83 -0.65 38.68
CA GLN A 475 17.01 -1.51 38.62
C GLN A 475 16.59 -2.89 38.08
N PHE A 476 17.56 -3.65 37.57
CA PHE A 476 17.41 -5.07 37.25
C PHE A 476 18.52 -5.90 37.91
N THR A 477 18.33 -7.21 37.99
CA THR A 477 19.34 -8.18 38.41
C THR A 477 19.78 -8.97 37.20
N ALA A 478 21.04 -8.87 36.82
CA ALA A 478 21.63 -9.73 35.79
C ALA A 478 21.81 -11.13 36.36
N CYS A 479 21.32 -12.13 35.65
CA CYS A 479 21.28 -13.52 36.08
C CYS A 479 21.94 -14.44 35.03
N ASP A 480 22.32 -15.64 35.45
CA ASP A 480 22.77 -16.68 34.52
C ASP A 480 21.60 -17.27 33.71
N GLU A 481 21.89 -18.21 32.80
CA GLU A 481 20.88 -18.90 31.98
C GLU A 481 19.82 -19.65 32.79
N LYS A 482 19.98 -19.85 34.09
CA LYS A 482 19.02 -20.49 35.01
C LYS A 482 18.35 -19.48 35.95
N LEU A 483 18.53 -18.18 35.71
CA LEU A 483 18.05 -17.07 36.53
C LEU A 483 18.66 -17.02 37.94
N ASN A 484 19.87 -17.56 38.14
CA ASN A 484 20.60 -17.30 39.37
C ASN A 484 21.23 -15.90 39.31
N PRO A 485 21.03 -15.04 40.31
CA PRO A 485 21.62 -13.70 40.34
C PRO A 485 23.14 -13.72 40.22
N ILE A 486 23.68 -12.90 39.31
CA ILE A 486 25.12 -12.68 39.12
C ILE A 486 25.51 -11.31 39.69
N ARG A 487 24.82 -10.25 39.27
CA ARG A 487 25.11 -8.86 39.66
C ARG A 487 23.91 -7.94 39.49
N ASN A 488 23.97 -6.77 40.11
CA ASN A 488 23.00 -5.69 39.84
C ASN A 488 23.24 -5.10 38.45
N GLY A 489 22.15 -4.62 37.85
CA GLY A 489 22.15 -3.92 36.59
C GLY A 489 22.81 -2.54 36.67
N PHE A 490 22.88 -1.88 35.51
CA PHE A 490 23.53 -0.58 35.36
C PHE A 490 22.56 0.61 35.45
N CYS A 491 21.27 0.36 35.71
CA CYS A 491 20.28 1.42 35.75
C CYS A 491 20.55 2.39 36.90
N ALA A 492 20.42 3.69 36.64
CA ALA A 492 20.64 4.74 37.63
C ALA A 492 19.88 6.02 37.26
N LYS A 493 19.57 6.81 38.29
CA LYS A 493 18.93 8.13 38.12
C LYS A 493 19.77 9.04 37.24
N ILE A 494 19.15 9.62 36.21
CA ILE A 494 19.77 10.66 35.39
C ILE A 494 19.98 11.92 36.25
N PRO A 495 21.23 12.45 36.36
CA PRO A 495 21.51 13.67 37.11
C PRO A 495 20.75 14.88 36.54
N LYS A 496 20.43 15.85 37.41
CA LYS A 496 19.73 17.07 36.99
C LYS A 496 20.57 17.82 35.95
N GLY A 497 19.97 18.09 34.78
CA GLY A 497 20.64 18.78 33.66
C GLY A 497 21.27 17.85 32.63
N ASN A 498 21.26 16.54 32.86
CA ASN A 498 21.67 15.54 31.87
C ASN A 498 20.46 14.90 31.19
N THR A 499 20.73 14.23 30.08
CA THR A 499 19.73 13.48 29.30
C THR A 499 20.00 11.99 29.29
N ALA A 500 18.97 11.18 29.03
CA ALA A 500 19.08 9.74 28.77
C ALA A 500 19.96 9.45 27.53
N MET A 501 20.08 10.41 26.61
CA MET A 501 21.00 10.31 25.47
C MET A 501 22.48 10.40 25.89
N GLU A 502 22.77 11.23 26.89
CA GLU A 502 24.12 11.37 27.47
C GLU A 502 24.44 10.24 28.44
N MET A 503 23.44 9.80 29.20
CA MET A 503 23.55 8.83 30.29
C MET A 503 22.98 7.48 29.86
N ASP A 504 23.82 6.47 29.69
CA ASP A 504 23.38 5.11 29.32
C ASP A 504 22.87 4.32 30.54
N THR A 505 21.94 4.91 31.30
CA THR A 505 21.48 4.40 32.60
C THR A 505 20.00 4.03 32.65
N VAL A 506 19.33 4.01 31.50
CA VAL A 506 17.90 3.65 31.37
C VAL A 506 17.78 2.32 30.62
N SER A 507 17.12 1.34 31.24
CA SER A 507 16.89 -0.02 30.70
C SER A 507 15.68 -0.67 31.39
N HIS A 508 15.64 -2.01 31.47
CA HIS A 508 14.56 -2.79 32.10
C HIS A 508 14.54 -2.64 33.64
N PHE A 509 13.41 -2.84 34.32
CA PHE A 509 12.06 -2.89 33.75
C PHE A 509 11.65 -1.46 33.40
N LYS A 510 11.28 -1.20 32.14
CA LYS A 510 10.81 0.11 31.69
C LYS A 510 9.32 0.04 31.44
N THR A 511 8.60 1.00 31.99
CA THR A 511 7.15 1.13 31.87
C THR A 511 6.79 2.54 31.45
N PHE A 512 5.71 2.71 30.71
CA PHE A 512 5.33 4.00 30.14
C PHE A 512 3.83 4.23 30.08
N LYS A 513 3.42 5.49 29.98
CA LYS A 513 2.02 5.88 29.78
C LYS A 513 1.68 5.86 28.29
N ALA A 514 0.54 5.27 27.96
CA ALA A 514 0.02 5.21 26.60
C ALA A 514 -0.10 6.61 25.97
N CYS A 515 -0.65 7.57 26.73
CA CYS A 515 -0.88 8.93 26.26
C CYS A 515 0.42 9.70 25.93
N ASP A 516 1.53 9.39 26.61
CA ASP A 516 2.84 9.99 26.33
C ASP A 516 3.55 9.26 25.19
N TYR A 517 3.45 7.92 25.13
CA TYR A 517 3.95 7.15 24.00
C TYR A 517 3.32 7.58 22.67
N LEU A 518 2.00 7.85 22.66
CA LEU A 518 1.26 8.33 21.49
C LEU A 518 1.65 9.75 21.02
N LYS A 519 2.35 10.53 21.85
CA LYS A 519 2.95 11.81 21.42
C LYS A 519 4.24 11.62 20.63
N THR A 520 4.78 10.39 20.63
CA THR A 520 5.97 10.02 19.87
C THR A 520 5.59 9.32 18.57
N THR A 521 6.57 9.06 17.71
CA THR A 521 6.37 8.20 16.52
C THR A 521 6.37 6.70 16.84
N GLY A 522 6.45 6.32 18.12
CA GLY A 522 6.53 4.94 18.59
C GLY A 522 7.88 4.27 18.31
N LEU A 523 7.94 2.95 18.47
CA LEU A 523 9.13 2.15 18.15
C LEU A 523 9.47 2.23 16.64
N ASP A 524 10.75 2.42 16.31
CA ASP A 524 11.21 2.48 14.92
C ASP A 524 11.44 1.05 14.39
N GLU A 525 10.58 0.60 13.47
CA GLU A 525 10.69 -0.70 12.79
C GLU A 525 11.94 -0.80 11.91
N ASN A 526 12.59 0.32 11.61
CA ASN A 526 13.86 0.38 10.90
C ASN A 526 15.07 0.34 11.85
N LEU A 527 14.91 -0.08 13.10
CA LEU A 527 16.01 -0.39 14.01
C LEU A 527 15.93 -1.89 14.34
N ALA A 528 16.88 -2.67 13.83
CA ALA A 528 16.97 -4.10 14.12
C ALA A 528 17.43 -4.40 15.56
N VAL A 529 18.12 -3.44 16.18
CA VAL A 529 18.63 -3.46 17.56
C VAL A 529 18.67 -2.03 18.09
N ALA A 530 18.72 -1.83 19.41
CA ALA A 530 18.72 -0.52 20.08
C ALA A 530 17.44 0.32 19.90
N GLU A 531 16.35 -0.35 19.54
CA GLU A 531 14.99 0.18 19.54
C GLU A 531 14.57 0.68 20.92
N ASP A 532 15.06 0.03 21.98
CA ASP A 532 14.87 0.43 23.37
C ASP A 532 15.44 1.83 23.65
N LYS A 533 16.62 2.14 23.11
CA LYS A 533 17.26 3.45 23.29
C LYS A 533 16.55 4.55 22.51
N ASP A 534 16.14 4.29 21.27
CA ASP A 534 15.42 5.29 20.47
C ASP A 534 14.09 5.69 21.12
N ILE A 535 13.31 4.72 21.62
CA ILE A 535 12.04 5.04 22.30
C ILE A 535 12.28 5.79 23.61
N ILE A 536 13.33 5.47 24.38
CA ILE A 536 13.70 6.23 25.58
C ILE A 536 13.97 7.70 25.23
N TYR A 537 14.68 7.99 24.14
CA TYR A 537 14.97 9.36 23.72
C TYR A 537 13.72 10.11 23.28
N LYS A 538 12.81 9.45 22.55
CA LYS A 538 11.52 10.01 22.16
C LYS A 538 10.63 10.30 23.37
N MET A 539 10.60 9.39 24.34
CA MET A 539 9.81 9.57 25.57
C MET A 539 10.36 10.74 26.40
N GLU A 540 11.68 10.87 26.52
CA GLU A 540 12.30 12.02 27.19
C GLU A 540 11.93 13.37 26.56
N GLU A 541 11.64 13.40 25.25
CA GLU A 541 11.25 14.63 24.54
C GLU A 541 9.81 15.07 24.88
N VAL A 542 8.95 14.16 25.34
CA VAL A 542 7.51 14.42 25.54
C VAL A 542 7.05 14.28 27.00
N THR A 543 7.87 13.69 27.88
CA THR A 543 7.51 13.41 29.27
C THR A 543 8.71 13.30 30.21
N HIS A 544 8.48 13.27 31.52
CA HIS A 544 9.54 13.15 32.53
C HIS A 544 9.88 11.67 32.81
N LEU A 545 11.17 11.40 33.01
CA LEU A 545 11.68 10.07 33.35
C LEU A 545 11.88 9.93 34.87
N LYS A 546 11.47 8.79 35.43
CA LYS A 546 11.66 8.45 36.85
C LYS A 546 12.44 7.15 37.00
N PHE A 547 13.46 7.17 37.85
CA PHE A 547 14.20 5.97 38.28
C PHE A 547 13.69 5.45 39.62
N ILE A 548 13.58 4.14 39.75
CA ILE A 548 13.34 3.40 40.99
C ILE A 548 14.56 2.52 41.28
N ASP A 549 15.18 2.70 42.44
CA ASP A 549 16.35 1.91 42.88
C ASP A 549 15.93 0.59 43.54
N GLU A 550 15.06 -0.15 42.85
CA GLU A 550 14.58 -1.48 43.25
C GLU A 550 14.77 -2.44 42.07
N PRO A 551 15.36 -3.63 42.27
CA PRO A 551 15.57 -4.58 41.19
C PRO A 551 14.26 -5.32 40.87
N LEU A 552 13.49 -4.84 39.89
CA LEU A 552 12.15 -5.38 39.58
C LEU A 552 12.14 -6.34 38.38
N TYR A 553 13.31 -6.60 37.80
CA TYR A 553 13.48 -7.36 36.57
C TYR A 553 14.68 -8.30 36.69
N LEU A 554 14.51 -9.54 36.27
CA LEU A 554 15.58 -10.54 36.20
C LEU A 554 15.98 -10.70 34.74
N TYR A 555 17.15 -10.15 34.39
CA TYR A 555 17.70 -10.16 33.04
C TYR A 555 18.60 -11.38 32.84
N ARG A 556 18.30 -12.24 31.87
CA ARG A 556 19.03 -13.49 31.61
C ARG A 556 20.21 -13.26 30.67
N GLU A 557 21.43 -13.44 31.18
CA GLU A 557 22.63 -13.36 30.36
C GLU A 557 22.94 -14.70 29.68
N MET A 558 22.70 -14.76 28.38
CA MET A 558 22.99 -15.94 27.57
C MET A 558 24.46 -15.97 27.14
N ARG A 559 25.16 -17.09 27.37
CA ARG A 559 26.50 -17.30 26.80
C ARG A 559 26.38 -17.77 25.37
N ASN A 560 26.13 -16.84 24.45
CA ASN A 560 26.13 -17.18 23.03
C ASN A 560 27.44 -16.71 22.37
N PRO A 561 28.29 -17.63 21.86
CA PRO A 561 29.48 -17.27 21.07
C PRO A 561 29.14 -16.40 19.84
N ASP A 562 27.91 -16.49 19.32
CA ASP A 562 27.48 -15.81 18.10
C ASP A 562 26.94 -14.38 18.30
N ILE A 563 26.56 -14.00 19.53
CA ILE A 563 26.20 -12.59 19.83
C ILE A 563 27.46 -11.71 19.82
N HIS A 564 28.63 -12.32 20.03
CA HIS A 564 29.95 -11.71 19.87
C HIS A 564 30.57 -11.96 18.49
N ALA A 565 29.83 -12.49 17.52
CA ALA A 565 30.27 -12.43 16.13
C ALA A 565 30.35 -10.94 15.73
N ASP A 566 31.50 -10.51 15.22
CA ASP A 566 31.83 -9.11 14.92
C ASP A 566 30.72 -8.34 14.17
N GLY A 567 29.85 -9.04 13.41
CA GLY A 567 28.69 -8.45 12.72
C GLY A 567 27.56 -7.92 13.62
N ASN A 568 27.24 -8.57 14.75
CA ASN A 568 26.13 -8.16 15.64
C ASN A 568 26.54 -7.00 16.56
N VAL A 569 27.80 -7.00 17.00
CA VAL A 569 28.38 -5.90 17.79
C VAL A 569 28.41 -4.61 16.96
N ASN A 570 28.83 -4.71 15.69
CA ASN A 570 28.82 -3.58 14.76
C ASN A 570 27.39 -3.07 14.47
N ALA A 571 26.41 -3.95 14.23
CA ALA A 571 25.01 -3.52 14.04
C ALA A 571 24.44 -2.82 15.29
N GLY A 572 24.71 -3.36 16.49
CA GLY A 572 24.29 -2.77 17.77
C GLY A 572 24.86 -1.37 18.01
N ILE A 573 26.17 -1.20 17.80
CA ILE A 573 26.84 0.10 17.94
C ILE A 573 26.25 1.12 16.96
N MET A 574 25.97 0.70 15.72
CA MET A 574 25.50 1.58 14.67
C MET A 574 24.04 1.99 14.83
N CYS A 575 23.16 1.08 15.23
CA CYS A 575 21.79 1.43 15.56
C CYS A 575 21.70 2.35 16.80
N ARG A 576 22.57 2.18 17.80
CA ARG A 576 22.69 3.13 18.92
C ARG A 576 23.12 4.52 18.45
N ALA A 577 24.11 4.60 17.55
CA ALA A 577 24.52 5.87 16.96
C ALA A 577 23.36 6.52 16.19
N LYS A 578 22.64 5.75 15.36
CA LYS A 578 21.46 6.21 14.62
C LYS A 578 20.34 6.71 15.56
N ALA A 579 20.02 5.98 16.62
CA ALA A 579 19.03 6.41 17.62
C ALA A 579 19.39 7.77 18.25
N LYS A 580 20.67 7.97 18.61
CA LYS A 580 21.15 9.27 19.11
C LYS A 580 21.05 10.37 18.05
N ILE A 581 21.43 10.08 16.81
CA ILE A 581 21.33 11.03 15.70
C ILE A 581 19.87 11.45 15.46
N ASN A 582 18.95 10.47 15.45
CA ASN A 582 17.51 10.73 15.30
C ASN A 582 16.99 11.62 16.43
N ALA A 583 17.42 11.39 17.68
CA ALA A 583 17.08 12.25 18.81
C ALA A 583 17.61 13.67 18.63
N ILE A 584 18.87 13.84 18.22
CA ILE A 584 19.45 15.16 17.95
C ILE A 584 18.67 15.91 16.87
N LYS A 585 18.22 15.21 15.82
CA LYS A 585 17.38 15.80 14.77
C LYS A 585 16.00 16.20 15.26
N ARG A 586 15.34 15.38 16.07
CA ARG A 586 14.04 15.80 16.63
C ARG A 586 14.20 17.02 17.53
N ARG A 587 15.32 17.10 18.24
CA ARG A 587 15.73 18.23 19.08
C ARG A 587 16.31 19.40 18.26
N SER A 588 16.58 19.23 16.96
CA SER A 588 17.26 20.23 16.13
C SER A 588 16.43 21.45 15.81
N ASP A 589 15.11 21.29 15.76
CA ASP A 589 14.21 22.36 15.35
C ASP A 589 13.36 22.79 16.57
N ALA A 590 12.80 21.83 17.29
CA ALA A 590 11.97 22.10 18.47
C ALA A 590 12.77 22.49 19.73
N THR A 591 14.06 22.14 19.80
CA THR A 591 14.92 22.41 20.97
C THR A 591 16.11 23.31 20.66
N ALA A 592 16.56 23.46 19.40
CA ALA A 592 17.58 24.47 19.06
C ALA A 592 17.07 25.90 19.23
N GLU A 593 15.78 26.16 18.99
CA GLU A 593 15.15 27.44 19.34
C GLU A 593 15.15 27.70 20.87
N LEU A 594 15.07 26.63 21.67
CA LEU A 594 14.98 26.68 23.13
C LEU A 594 16.36 26.61 23.84
N MET A 595 17.37 26.02 23.20
CA MET A 595 18.70 25.73 23.78
C MET A 595 19.89 26.35 23.02
N GLN A 596 19.67 27.04 21.90
CA GLN A 596 20.72 27.64 21.06
C GLN A 596 21.79 26.64 20.56
N ILE A 597 21.41 25.40 20.29
CA ILE A 597 22.36 24.34 19.88
C ILE A 597 22.30 24.17 18.36
N ASP A 598 23.45 24.27 17.68
CA ASP A 598 23.57 23.92 16.25
C ASP A 598 23.47 22.38 16.09
N PRO A 599 22.45 21.87 15.37
CA PRO A 599 22.21 20.44 15.22
C PRO A 599 23.34 19.68 14.52
N PHE A 600 24.02 20.34 13.58
CA PHE A 600 25.11 19.75 12.83
C PHE A 600 26.39 19.71 13.67
N VAL A 601 26.59 20.68 14.55
CA VAL A 601 27.68 20.66 15.54
C VAL A 601 27.49 19.55 16.57
N GLU A 602 26.29 19.39 17.12
CA GLU A 602 26.00 18.33 18.11
C GLU A 602 26.05 16.93 17.46
N PHE A 603 25.62 16.82 16.20
CA PHE A 603 25.81 15.62 15.38
C PHE A 603 27.30 15.25 15.25
N LYS A 604 28.17 16.20 14.88
CA LYS A 604 29.63 15.96 14.77
C LYS A 604 30.25 15.58 16.10
N LYS A 605 29.82 16.20 17.20
CA LYS A 605 30.29 15.89 18.56
C LYS A 605 29.88 14.48 18.99
N THR A 606 28.66 14.08 18.68
CA THR A 606 28.14 12.72 18.97
C THR A 606 28.88 11.66 18.16
N LEU A 607 29.13 11.92 16.88
CA LEU A 607 29.93 11.03 16.03
C LEU A 607 31.37 10.90 16.56
N ARG A 608 31.99 12.00 17.01
CA ARG A 608 33.31 11.98 17.65
C ARG A 608 33.32 11.17 18.95
N ALA A 609 32.32 11.36 19.81
CA ALA A 609 32.19 10.60 21.05
C ALA A 609 31.94 9.10 20.78
N ALA A 610 31.20 8.77 19.72
CA ALA A 610 31.01 7.39 19.27
C ALA A 610 32.33 6.77 18.79
N ARG A 611 33.09 7.48 17.93
CA ARG A 611 34.43 7.04 17.45
C ARG A 611 35.43 6.82 18.58
N GLN A 612 35.40 7.65 19.63
CA GLN A 612 36.28 7.50 20.80
C GLN A 612 35.97 6.25 21.64
N ARG A 613 34.70 5.85 21.70
CA ARG A 613 34.28 4.67 22.48
C ARG A 613 34.32 3.37 21.65
N HIS A 614 34.14 3.48 20.34
CA HIS A 614 34.01 2.36 19.42
C HIS A 614 34.79 2.66 18.12
N PRO A 615 36.04 2.20 18.00
CA PRO A 615 36.87 2.39 16.81
C PRO A 615 36.25 1.80 15.53
N GLU A 616 35.34 0.82 15.66
CA GLU A 616 34.69 0.15 14.51
C GLU A 616 33.69 1.06 13.77
N VAL A 617 33.29 2.20 14.37
CA VAL A 617 32.48 3.24 13.70
C VAL A 617 33.16 3.74 12.43
N ASP A 618 34.50 3.72 12.36
CA ASP A 618 35.24 4.09 11.16
C ASP A 618 35.00 3.11 10.00
N GLN A 619 34.87 1.81 10.28
CA GLN A 619 34.60 0.78 9.26
C GLN A 619 33.19 0.94 8.66
N TYR A 620 32.22 1.36 9.48
CA TYR A 620 30.87 1.67 9.03
C TYR A 620 30.84 2.88 8.09
N LEU A 621 31.53 3.97 8.47
CA LEU A 621 31.62 5.16 7.63
C LEU A 621 32.32 4.84 6.31
N GLU A 622 33.39 4.04 6.34
CA GLU A 622 34.05 3.55 5.13
C GLU A 622 33.13 2.69 4.25
N LEU A 623 32.31 1.82 4.84
CA LEU A 623 31.37 0.99 4.10
C LEU A 623 30.24 1.83 3.48
N LEU A 624 29.68 2.79 4.21
CA LEU A 624 28.70 3.73 3.66
C LEU A 624 29.29 4.54 2.51
N GLN A 625 30.52 5.00 2.67
CA GLN A 625 31.26 5.71 1.63
C GLN A 625 31.43 4.81 0.39
N LYS A 626 31.80 3.55 0.56
CA LYS A 626 31.91 2.58 -0.53
C LYS A 626 30.55 2.31 -1.19
N LEU A 627 29.49 2.06 -0.42
CA LEU A 627 28.15 1.83 -0.94
C LEU A 627 27.62 3.03 -1.72
N TYR A 628 27.85 4.24 -1.23
CA TYR A 628 27.52 5.48 -1.93
C TYR A 628 28.31 5.63 -3.24
N GLN A 629 29.63 5.41 -3.20
CA GLN A 629 30.49 5.45 -4.39
C GLN A 629 30.11 4.42 -5.45
N ASN A 630 29.54 3.28 -5.05
CA ASN A 630 29.10 2.21 -5.94
C ASN A 630 27.62 2.33 -6.36
N ASN A 631 26.94 3.45 -6.09
CA ASN A 631 25.51 3.66 -6.36
C ASN A 631 24.58 2.59 -5.74
N MET A 632 25.04 1.89 -4.71
CA MET A 632 24.31 0.77 -4.09
C MET A 632 23.26 1.20 -3.07
N LEU A 633 23.12 2.51 -2.85
CA LEU A 633 22.12 3.09 -1.95
C LEU A 633 20.87 3.60 -2.70
N GLY A 634 20.79 3.36 -4.02
CA GLY A 634 19.70 3.79 -4.92
C GLY A 634 19.77 5.27 -5.32
N ASN A 635 18.88 5.71 -6.24
CA ASN A 635 18.65 7.13 -6.56
C ASN A 635 17.97 7.81 -5.35
N LEU A 636 18.76 8.07 -4.32
CA LEU A 636 18.35 8.83 -3.16
C LEU A 636 18.12 10.27 -3.60
N SER A 637 16.93 10.81 -3.31
CA SER A 637 16.67 12.25 -3.33
C SER A 637 17.54 12.92 -2.25
N LEU A 638 18.79 13.13 -2.63
CA LEU A 638 19.76 13.94 -1.95
C LEU A 638 19.21 15.39 -1.88
N PRO A 639 19.28 16.10 -0.73
CA PRO A 639 18.87 17.50 -0.65
C PRO A 639 19.53 18.30 -1.77
N GLN A 640 18.83 19.30 -2.33
CA GLN A 640 19.28 20.05 -3.52
C GLN A 640 20.70 20.66 -3.42
N ASN A 641 21.27 20.73 -2.21
CA ASN A 641 22.57 21.33 -1.93
C ASN A 641 23.65 20.30 -1.55
N ILE A 642 23.27 19.06 -1.27
CA ILE A 642 24.19 18.06 -0.73
C ILE A 642 25.18 17.57 -1.79
N GLU A 643 24.92 17.76 -3.07
CA GLU A 643 25.87 17.43 -4.14
C GLU A 643 27.18 18.21 -4.02
N SER A 644 27.11 19.42 -3.44
CA SER A 644 28.29 20.27 -3.15
C SER A 644 29.11 19.80 -1.94
N TYR A 645 28.59 18.86 -1.14
CA TYR A 645 29.24 18.40 0.08
C TYR A 645 30.37 17.42 -0.25
N SER A 646 31.39 17.39 0.61
CA SER A 646 32.45 16.37 0.54
C SER A 646 31.86 14.96 0.67
N ILE A 647 32.59 13.95 0.20
CA ILE A 647 32.18 12.55 0.36
C ILE A 647 31.98 12.20 1.84
N GLU A 648 32.81 12.76 2.72
CA GLU A 648 32.70 12.56 4.16
C GLU A 648 31.39 13.16 4.70
N GLU A 649 31.03 14.38 4.30
CA GLU A 649 29.78 15.04 4.70
C GLU A 649 28.54 14.33 4.13
N LYS A 650 28.61 13.81 2.90
CA LYS A 650 27.57 12.96 2.31
C LYS A 650 27.40 11.66 3.07
N THR A 651 28.52 11.01 3.43
CA THR A 651 28.54 9.78 4.23
C THR A 651 27.94 10.00 5.62
N GLN A 652 28.30 11.12 6.25
CA GLN A 652 27.74 11.56 7.53
C GLN A 652 26.24 11.85 7.43
N TRP A 653 25.79 12.51 6.37
CA TRP A 653 24.37 12.76 6.14
C TRP A 653 23.60 11.46 5.88
N LEU A 654 24.17 10.52 5.13
CA LEU A 654 23.57 9.20 4.88
C LEU A 654 23.44 8.39 6.17
N ALA A 655 24.50 8.34 6.98
CA ALA A 655 24.47 7.72 8.31
C ALA A 655 23.36 8.31 9.19
N ALA A 656 23.09 9.60 9.03
CA ALA A 656 22.08 10.29 9.80
C ALA A 656 20.65 10.07 9.27
N ASN A 657 20.46 9.92 7.96
CA ASN A 657 19.14 10.04 7.31
C ASN A 657 18.61 8.73 6.71
N ARG A 658 19.38 7.64 6.72
CA ARG A 658 18.96 6.38 6.11
C ARG A 658 19.22 5.19 7.02
N TYR A 659 18.24 4.30 7.07
CA TYR A 659 18.47 2.93 7.52
C TYR A 659 19.09 2.12 6.38
N ILE A 660 20.18 1.43 6.65
CA ILE A 660 20.84 0.53 5.70
C ILE A 660 20.92 -0.83 6.39
N ASP A 661 20.29 -1.83 5.78
CA ASP A 661 20.40 -3.22 6.21
C ASP A 661 21.81 -3.72 5.86
N PHE A 662 22.70 -3.77 6.86
CA PHE A 662 24.11 -4.12 6.65
C PHE A 662 24.32 -5.55 6.25
N LYS A 663 23.49 -6.47 6.76
CA LYS A 663 23.57 -7.87 6.35
C LYS A 663 23.20 -7.99 4.89
N LYS A 664 22.09 -7.39 4.47
CA LYS A 664 21.70 -7.33 3.06
C LYS A 664 22.69 -6.53 2.21
N ALA A 665 23.27 -5.43 2.69
CA ALA A 665 24.22 -4.62 1.93
C ALA A 665 25.56 -5.35 1.76
N ILE A 666 26.06 -6.01 2.82
CA ILE A 666 27.23 -6.89 2.77
C ILE A 666 26.93 -8.13 1.92
N ASP A 667 25.73 -8.72 2.03
CA ASP A 667 25.30 -9.85 1.22
C ASP A 667 25.06 -9.44 -0.23
N THR A 668 24.66 -8.21 -0.52
CA THR A 668 24.54 -7.65 -1.89
C THR A 668 25.92 -7.35 -2.47
N LEU A 669 26.84 -6.84 -1.64
CA LEU A 669 28.25 -6.70 -1.98
C LEU A 669 28.93 -8.07 -2.20
N LYS A 670 28.50 -9.10 -1.49
CA LYS A 670 29.02 -10.47 -1.60
C LYS A 670 28.29 -11.31 -2.67
N ASN A 671 27.02 -11.03 -2.98
CA ASN A 671 26.09 -11.81 -3.82
C ASN A 671 24.94 -10.94 -4.39
N PRO A 672 25.08 -10.35 -5.59
CA PRO A 672 24.28 -9.19 -5.98
C PRO A 672 22.81 -9.34 -6.44
N LYS A 673 22.05 -10.46 -6.36
CA LYS A 673 20.62 -10.48 -6.80
C LYS A 673 19.79 -11.78 -6.60
N ARG A 674 18.48 -11.66 -6.29
CA ARG A 674 17.38 -12.60 -6.64
C ARG A 674 16.03 -11.86 -6.89
N GLU A 675 15.21 -12.42 -7.79
CA GLU A 675 14.23 -11.80 -8.70
C GLU A 675 12.74 -11.80 -8.24
N ASN A 676 11.95 -10.93 -8.90
CA ASN A 676 10.47 -10.88 -8.90
C ASN A 676 9.90 -11.97 -9.86
N PRO A 677 8.74 -12.61 -9.62
CA PRO A 677 8.33 -13.81 -10.37
C PRO A 677 7.73 -13.59 -11.77
N GLN A 678 7.50 -12.35 -12.24
CA GLN A 678 7.06 -12.02 -13.61
C GLN A 678 7.94 -10.94 -14.24
N PRO A 679 8.46 -11.11 -15.48
CA PRO A 679 9.38 -10.16 -16.09
C PRO A 679 8.65 -8.85 -16.43
N LEU A 680 9.24 -7.70 -16.09
CA LEU A 680 8.72 -6.38 -16.50
C LEU A 680 9.05 -6.09 -17.97
N VAL A 681 10.21 -6.56 -18.42
CA VAL A 681 10.74 -6.31 -19.77
C VAL A 681 10.88 -7.64 -20.51
N THR A 682 10.35 -7.70 -21.73
CA THR A 682 10.72 -8.72 -22.72
C THR A 682 11.77 -8.13 -23.64
N VAL A 683 12.97 -8.69 -23.68
CA VAL A 683 13.96 -8.36 -24.70
C VAL A 683 13.63 -9.18 -25.95
N ASP A 684 13.16 -8.51 -27.00
CA ASP A 684 12.86 -9.07 -28.32
C ASP A 684 14.14 -9.20 -29.13
N MET A 685 14.42 -10.42 -29.60
CA MET A 685 15.55 -10.74 -30.45
C MET A 685 15.13 -11.70 -31.57
N VAL A 686 14.89 -11.17 -32.76
CA VAL A 686 14.64 -11.96 -33.98
C VAL A 686 15.96 -12.32 -34.64
N THR A 687 16.11 -13.58 -35.08
CA THR A 687 17.34 -14.05 -35.71
C THR A 687 17.06 -14.96 -36.92
N TYR A 688 17.97 -14.89 -37.91
CA TYR A 688 18.02 -15.80 -39.05
C TYR A 688 19.47 -15.93 -39.51
N ASN A 689 20.03 -17.13 -39.39
CA ASN A 689 21.43 -17.43 -39.68
C ASN A 689 22.42 -16.48 -38.96
N GLY A 690 22.24 -16.31 -37.65
CA GLY A 690 23.00 -15.41 -36.78
C GLY A 690 24.22 -16.04 -36.09
N GLU A 691 24.73 -17.19 -36.53
CA GLU A 691 25.68 -18.01 -35.73
C GLU A 691 26.96 -17.25 -35.34
N LYS A 692 27.34 -16.25 -36.14
CA LYS A 692 28.55 -15.44 -35.92
C LYS A 692 28.43 -14.47 -34.74
N TYR A 693 27.23 -14.04 -34.39
CA TYR A 693 27.02 -12.90 -33.50
C TYR A 693 26.05 -13.16 -32.34
N ILE A 694 25.09 -14.08 -32.52
CA ILE A 694 24.03 -14.36 -31.55
C ILE A 694 24.55 -14.66 -30.15
N GLU A 695 25.68 -15.37 -30.04
CA GLU A 695 26.31 -15.68 -28.75
C GLU A 695 26.65 -14.41 -27.94
N LYS A 696 27.28 -13.43 -28.59
CA LYS A 696 27.67 -12.17 -27.94
C LYS A 696 26.45 -11.31 -27.60
N ALA A 697 25.43 -11.31 -28.48
CA ALA A 697 24.18 -10.61 -28.23
C ALA A 697 23.47 -11.15 -26.99
N ILE A 698 23.30 -12.47 -26.89
CA ILE A 698 22.73 -13.16 -25.71
C ILE A 698 23.53 -12.81 -24.45
N ILE A 699 24.86 -12.92 -24.48
CA ILE A 699 25.71 -12.59 -23.33
C ILE A 699 25.50 -11.13 -22.88
N SER A 700 25.42 -10.19 -23.82
CA SER A 700 25.21 -8.77 -23.49
C SER A 700 23.88 -8.52 -22.77
N VAL A 701 22.82 -9.23 -23.17
CA VAL A 701 21.50 -9.16 -22.52
C VAL A 701 21.49 -9.88 -21.16
N LEU A 702 22.06 -11.09 -21.07
CA LEU A 702 22.08 -11.83 -19.80
C LEU A 702 22.94 -11.15 -18.72
N SER A 703 23.93 -10.36 -19.15
CA SER A 703 24.86 -9.61 -18.29
C SER A 703 24.29 -8.31 -17.71
N GLN A 704 23.03 -7.96 -18.01
CA GLN A 704 22.42 -6.71 -17.57
C GLN A 704 22.33 -6.59 -16.03
N THR A 705 22.49 -5.36 -15.55
CA THR A 705 22.27 -4.99 -14.14
C THR A 705 20.78 -5.08 -13.79
N TYR A 706 19.88 -4.76 -14.69
CA TYR A 706 18.46 -5.05 -14.49
C TYR A 706 18.20 -6.57 -14.60
N ARG A 707 17.47 -7.18 -13.66
CA ARG A 707 17.19 -8.64 -13.69
C ARG A 707 15.75 -9.02 -13.99
N ASN A 708 14.80 -8.11 -13.83
CA ASN A 708 13.38 -8.43 -14.00
C ASN A 708 12.98 -8.44 -15.49
N PHE A 709 13.62 -9.29 -16.28
CA PHE A 709 13.40 -9.39 -17.72
C PHE A 709 13.41 -10.85 -18.18
N GLU A 710 12.76 -11.10 -19.31
CA GLU A 710 12.96 -12.30 -20.13
C GLU A 710 13.66 -11.93 -21.44
N LEU A 711 14.42 -12.87 -22.01
CA LEU A 711 14.98 -12.78 -23.34
C LEU A 711 14.20 -13.71 -24.27
N LEU A 712 13.38 -13.14 -25.15
CA LEU A 712 12.57 -13.87 -26.10
C LEU A 712 13.26 -13.87 -27.47
N ILE A 713 13.71 -15.05 -27.89
CA ILE A 713 14.43 -15.23 -29.15
C ILE A 713 13.51 -15.92 -30.16
N ILE A 714 13.21 -15.23 -31.26
CA ILE A 714 12.45 -15.78 -32.39
C ILE A 714 13.41 -16.14 -33.52
N ASP A 715 13.62 -17.44 -33.75
CA ASP A 715 14.43 -17.94 -34.87
C ASP A 715 13.56 -18.18 -36.10
N ASP A 716 13.73 -17.32 -37.10
CA ASP A 716 13.02 -17.31 -38.38
C ASP A 716 13.57 -18.35 -39.36
N GLY A 717 13.73 -19.58 -38.90
CA GLY A 717 14.06 -20.73 -39.73
C GLY A 717 15.55 -20.86 -40.07
N SER A 718 16.46 -20.53 -39.14
CA SER A 718 17.90 -20.66 -39.35
C SER A 718 18.31 -22.08 -39.77
N THR A 719 19.32 -22.12 -40.63
CA THR A 719 19.89 -23.32 -41.25
C THR A 719 21.35 -23.58 -40.84
N ASP A 720 21.96 -22.60 -40.19
CA ASP A 720 23.30 -22.67 -39.61
C ASP A 720 23.28 -23.17 -38.15
N ASN A 721 24.35 -22.94 -37.37
CA ASN A 721 24.39 -23.37 -35.97
C ASN A 721 23.65 -22.46 -34.98
N THR A 722 22.89 -21.45 -35.44
CA THR A 722 22.21 -20.48 -34.56
C THR A 722 21.33 -21.15 -33.51
N GLY A 723 20.44 -22.07 -33.93
CA GLY A 723 19.57 -22.80 -33.00
C GLY A 723 20.37 -23.58 -31.94
N LYS A 724 21.44 -24.26 -32.35
CA LYS A 724 22.32 -25.01 -31.41
C LYS A 724 23.03 -24.10 -30.42
N ILE A 725 23.45 -22.90 -30.86
CA ILE A 725 24.10 -21.92 -29.98
C ILE A 725 23.08 -21.45 -28.93
N ILE A 726 21.86 -21.10 -29.34
CA ILE A 726 20.80 -20.65 -28.42
C ILE A 726 20.45 -21.76 -27.41
N GLU A 727 20.22 -22.98 -27.89
CA GLU A 727 19.87 -24.14 -27.05
C GLU A 727 20.99 -24.55 -26.08
N SER A 728 22.23 -24.12 -26.30
CA SER A 728 23.34 -24.38 -25.38
C SER A 728 23.25 -23.59 -24.05
N TYR A 729 22.41 -22.56 -23.99
CA TYR A 729 22.20 -21.76 -22.78
C TYR A 729 21.10 -22.35 -21.89
N SER A 730 21.42 -22.59 -20.62
CA SER A 730 20.47 -23.11 -19.62
C SER A 730 19.83 -22.01 -18.74
N ASP A 731 19.94 -20.73 -19.14
CA ASP A 731 19.42 -19.61 -18.37
C ASP A 731 17.89 -19.57 -18.48
N LYS A 732 17.20 -19.61 -17.33
CA LYS A 732 15.74 -19.67 -17.25
C LYS A 732 15.03 -18.43 -17.80
N ARG A 733 15.77 -17.33 -17.97
CA ARG A 733 15.24 -16.09 -18.56
C ARG A 733 15.12 -16.19 -20.08
N ILE A 734 15.74 -17.17 -20.73
CA ILE A 734 15.67 -17.34 -22.19
C ILE A 734 14.44 -18.14 -22.56
N ARG A 735 13.66 -17.60 -23.49
CA ARG A 735 12.56 -18.29 -24.16
C ARG A 735 12.85 -18.33 -25.65
N TYR A 736 13.07 -19.53 -26.17
CA TYR A 736 13.43 -19.77 -27.57
C TYR A 736 12.25 -20.31 -28.35
N ILE A 737 11.93 -19.67 -29.47
CA ILE A 737 10.84 -20.07 -30.34
C ILE A 737 11.32 -20.09 -31.79
N ARG A 738 11.21 -21.25 -32.44
CA ARG A 738 11.53 -21.41 -33.86
C ARG A 738 10.29 -21.32 -34.75
N GLN A 739 10.45 -20.83 -35.98
CA GLN A 739 9.42 -20.81 -37.02
C GLN A 739 9.96 -21.18 -38.41
N GLU A 740 9.03 -21.39 -39.35
CA GLU A 740 9.38 -21.44 -40.77
C GLU A 740 9.78 -20.05 -41.25
N HIS A 741 10.82 -19.98 -42.08
CA HIS A 741 11.38 -18.72 -42.58
C HIS A 741 10.33 -17.89 -43.32
N LYS A 742 10.15 -16.64 -42.89
CA LYS A 742 9.21 -15.68 -43.51
C LYS A 742 9.90 -14.36 -43.83
N ASN A 743 10.14 -13.56 -42.80
CA ASN A 743 10.87 -12.30 -42.82
C ASN A 743 11.01 -11.78 -41.38
N TYR A 744 11.89 -10.79 -41.21
CA TYR A 744 12.17 -10.18 -39.90
C TYR A 744 10.91 -9.57 -39.24
N ALA A 745 10.04 -8.90 -40.02
CA ALA A 745 8.80 -8.30 -39.52
C ALA A 745 7.82 -9.34 -38.94
N ALA A 746 7.67 -10.49 -39.60
CA ALA A 746 6.87 -11.60 -39.10
C ALA A 746 7.44 -12.16 -37.79
N GLY A 747 8.76 -12.24 -37.68
CA GLY A 747 9.46 -12.58 -36.43
C GLY A 747 9.14 -11.60 -35.30
N LYS A 748 9.24 -10.28 -35.56
CA LYS A 748 8.89 -9.24 -34.57
C LYS A 748 7.44 -9.31 -34.13
N ASN A 749 6.53 -9.47 -35.09
CA ASN A 749 5.10 -9.61 -34.80
C ASN A 749 4.81 -10.83 -33.92
N ARG A 750 5.57 -11.92 -34.08
CA ARG A 750 5.49 -13.06 -33.18
C ARG A 750 6.05 -12.74 -31.80
N ALA A 751 7.21 -12.10 -31.72
CA ALA A 751 7.81 -11.69 -30.45
C ALA A 751 6.85 -10.81 -29.62
N ILE A 752 6.21 -9.83 -30.25
CA ILE A 752 5.24 -8.93 -29.61
C ILE A 752 4.04 -9.70 -29.02
N LYS A 753 3.52 -10.69 -29.76
CA LYS A 753 2.38 -11.50 -29.31
C LYS A 753 2.75 -12.39 -28.12
N GLU A 754 3.96 -12.95 -28.15
CA GLU A 754 4.44 -13.92 -27.16
C GLU A 754 5.03 -13.26 -25.91
N ALA A 755 5.42 -11.97 -25.97
CA ALA A 755 6.05 -11.22 -24.88
C ALA A 755 5.24 -11.28 -23.57
N ASN A 756 5.89 -11.57 -22.44
CA ASN A 756 5.29 -11.56 -21.10
C ASN A 756 5.48 -10.21 -20.37
N GLY A 757 6.45 -9.39 -20.80
CA GLY A 757 6.74 -8.09 -20.23
C GLY A 757 5.74 -7.02 -20.64
N GLU A 758 5.55 -6.03 -19.76
CA GLU A 758 4.82 -4.81 -20.06
C GLU A 758 5.53 -3.97 -21.13
N PHE A 759 6.87 -4.01 -21.11
CA PHE A 759 7.71 -3.34 -22.09
C PHE A 759 8.47 -4.33 -22.96
N ILE A 760 8.64 -3.99 -24.23
CA ILE A 760 9.41 -4.75 -25.22
C ILE A 760 10.65 -3.94 -25.57
N LEU A 761 11.84 -4.49 -25.30
CA LEU A 761 13.11 -3.89 -25.69
C LEU A 761 13.62 -4.57 -26.96
N CYS A 762 13.79 -3.81 -28.04
CA CYS A 762 14.30 -4.32 -29.31
C CYS A 762 15.83 -4.40 -29.30
N VAL A 763 16.39 -5.62 -29.37
CA VAL A 763 17.84 -5.86 -29.49
C VAL A 763 18.08 -6.84 -30.63
N ASP A 764 18.76 -6.38 -31.68
CA ASP A 764 19.05 -7.24 -32.83
C ASP A 764 20.08 -8.33 -32.49
N SER A 765 19.96 -9.48 -33.16
CA SER A 765 20.78 -10.67 -32.87
C SER A 765 22.28 -10.52 -33.17
N ASP A 766 22.68 -9.43 -33.81
CA ASP A 766 24.07 -9.07 -34.13
C ASP A 766 24.60 -7.84 -33.37
N ASP A 767 23.76 -7.23 -32.53
CA ASP A 767 24.06 -6.02 -31.75
C ASP A 767 24.44 -6.32 -30.30
N LEU A 768 24.89 -5.28 -29.58
CA LEU A 768 25.25 -5.37 -28.16
C LEU A 768 24.69 -4.18 -27.38
N ILE A 769 24.36 -4.41 -26.12
CA ILE A 769 23.98 -3.37 -25.16
C ILE A 769 24.95 -3.33 -23.97
N GLU A 770 25.20 -2.13 -23.43
CA GLU A 770 26.02 -1.98 -22.22
C GLU A 770 25.34 -2.58 -20.97
N PRO A 771 26.07 -2.92 -19.89
CA PRO A 771 25.51 -3.63 -18.73
C PRO A 771 24.33 -2.93 -18.03
N ALA A 772 24.26 -1.60 -18.06
CA ALA A 772 23.20 -0.83 -17.40
C ALA A 772 22.07 -0.37 -18.35
N TYR A 773 22.04 -0.87 -19.59
CA TYR A 773 21.15 -0.38 -20.64
C TYR A 773 19.67 -0.54 -20.28
N ILE A 774 19.25 -1.76 -19.89
CA ILE A 774 17.85 -2.03 -19.54
C ILE A 774 17.41 -1.18 -18.34
N GLU A 775 18.28 -1.03 -17.35
CA GLU A 775 18.02 -0.24 -16.14
C GLU A 775 17.73 1.23 -16.47
N LYS A 776 18.54 1.85 -17.34
CA LYS A 776 18.36 3.23 -17.80
C LYS A 776 17.07 3.40 -18.60
N MET A 777 16.77 2.48 -19.51
CA MET A 777 15.55 2.53 -20.33
C MET A 777 14.29 2.38 -19.45
N VAL A 778 14.29 1.46 -18.49
CA VAL A 778 13.18 1.28 -17.53
C VAL A 778 13.03 2.52 -16.64
N ALA A 779 14.13 3.08 -16.14
CA ALA A 779 14.08 4.29 -15.33
C ALA A 779 13.46 5.47 -16.09
N ALA A 780 13.81 5.64 -17.37
CA ALA A 780 13.20 6.64 -18.24
C ALA A 780 11.70 6.39 -18.44
N ALA A 781 11.29 5.13 -18.63
CA ALA A 781 9.88 4.78 -18.81
C ALA A 781 9.02 5.05 -17.56
N LEU A 782 9.54 4.72 -16.37
CA LEU A 782 8.88 5.01 -15.10
C LEU A 782 8.76 6.52 -14.83
N LYS A 783 9.74 7.30 -15.27
CA LYS A 783 9.74 8.77 -15.13
C LYS A 783 8.78 9.47 -16.10
N HIS A 784 8.53 8.85 -17.25
CA HIS A 784 7.73 9.40 -18.34
C HIS A 784 6.61 8.44 -18.74
N PRO A 785 5.65 8.13 -17.84
CA PRO A 785 4.61 7.13 -18.09
C PRO A 785 3.66 7.51 -19.24
N GLU A 786 3.62 8.78 -19.64
CA GLU A 786 2.83 9.30 -20.76
C GLU A 786 3.32 8.84 -22.14
N ALA A 787 4.55 8.34 -22.24
CA ALA A 787 5.14 7.90 -23.49
C ALA A 787 4.89 6.40 -23.76
N ASP A 788 4.87 6.07 -25.05
CA ASP A 788 4.68 4.71 -25.56
C ASP A 788 5.99 4.13 -26.09
N TYR A 789 6.87 4.99 -26.61
CA TYR A 789 8.06 4.62 -27.37
C TYR A 789 9.29 5.40 -26.88
N TYR A 790 10.21 4.70 -26.21
CA TYR A 790 11.43 5.26 -25.64
C TYR A 790 12.63 4.86 -26.47
N TYR A 791 13.45 5.81 -26.92
CA TYR A 791 14.59 5.54 -27.81
C TYR A 791 15.86 6.23 -27.33
N PRO A 792 17.04 5.61 -27.53
CA PRO A 792 18.30 6.18 -27.07
C PRO A 792 18.68 7.44 -27.84
N GLU A 793 19.34 8.40 -27.17
CA GLU A 793 19.91 9.58 -27.84
C GLU A 793 20.92 9.20 -28.93
N THR A 794 21.69 8.11 -28.72
CA THR A 794 22.82 7.76 -29.58
C THR A 794 22.97 6.26 -29.78
N LEU A 795 23.20 5.83 -31.02
CA LEU A 795 23.73 4.49 -31.35
C LEU A 795 25.22 4.57 -31.72
N TYR A 796 25.97 3.52 -31.40
CA TYR A 796 27.41 3.42 -31.58
C TYR A 796 27.76 2.35 -32.62
N PRO A 797 28.04 2.73 -33.89
CA PRO A 797 28.35 1.77 -34.93
C PRO A 797 29.64 0.98 -34.69
N LEU A 798 29.53 -0.34 -34.86
CA LEU A 798 30.62 -1.31 -34.90
C LEU A 798 30.86 -1.82 -36.32
N ASP A 799 32.10 -2.19 -36.63
CA ASP A 799 32.40 -3.04 -37.78
C ASP A 799 31.96 -4.50 -37.54
N GLU A 800 32.08 -5.35 -38.56
CA GLU A 800 31.72 -6.78 -38.47
C GLU A 800 32.52 -7.54 -37.39
N HIS A 801 33.73 -7.06 -37.06
CA HIS A 801 34.60 -7.65 -36.03
C HIS A 801 34.29 -7.16 -34.61
N GLY A 802 33.51 -6.09 -34.46
CA GLY A 802 33.12 -5.49 -33.19
C GLY A 802 33.95 -4.29 -32.76
N ASN A 803 34.74 -3.69 -33.65
CA ASN A 803 35.49 -2.47 -33.38
C ASN A 803 34.60 -1.23 -33.62
N LEU A 804 34.73 -0.22 -32.75
CA LEU A 804 34.04 1.06 -32.93
C LEU A 804 34.53 1.77 -34.19
N LEU A 805 33.59 2.23 -35.02
CA LEU A 805 33.88 2.97 -36.26
C LEU A 805 34.23 4.45 -36.05
N GLY A 806 34.32 4.91 -34.80
CA GLY A 806 34.65 6.31 -34.46
C GLY A 806 33.57 7.34 -34.78
N VAL A 807 32.41 6.90 -35.29
CA VAL A 807 31.22 7.71 -35.55
C VAL A 807 30.12 7.41 -34.51
N LYS A 808 29.20 8.34 -34.32
CA LYS A 808 28.02 8.16 -33.45
C LYS A 808 26.77 8.60 -34.21
N TRP A 809 25.69 7.83 -34.14
CA TRP A 809 24.41 8.20 -34.74
C TRP A 809 23.54 8.84 -33.68
N LYS A 810 23.44 10.17 -33.73
CA LYS A 810 22.70 10.96 -32.76
C LYS A 810 21.29 11.27 -33.26
N TYR A 811 20.30 11.03 -32.42
CA TYR A 811 18.89 11.25 -32.71
C TYR A 811 18.37 12.51 -32.03
N ASN A 812 17.51 13.24 -32.73
CA ASN A 812 16.84 14.41 -32.17
C ASN A 812 15.68 14.00 -31.26
N ASP A 813 15.25 14.90 -30.38
CA ASP A 813 14.05 14.66 -29.58
C ASP A 813 12.79 15.09 -30.35
N TYR A 814 11.93 14.12 -30.63
CA TYR A 814 10.68 14.27 -31.37
C TYR A 814 9.45 14.20 -30.46
N GLN A 815 9.47 14.96 -29.36
CA GLN A 815 8.34 15.03 -28.41
C GLN A 815 7.05 15.57 -29.07
N ASP A 816 7.17 16.49 -30.05
CA ASP A 816 6.04 16.92 -30.89
C ASP A 816 5.89 16.00 -32.11
N ASN A 817 5.16 14.90 -31.92
CA ASN A 817 4.93 13.88 -32.95
C ASN A 817 4.07 14.37 -34.14
N ARG A 818 3.39 15.52 -34.05
CA ARG A 818 2.52 16.05 -35.11
C ARG A 818 3.28 16.42 -36.38
N LYS A 819 4.56 16.78 -36.24
CA LYS A 819 5.44 17.14 -37.35
C LYS A 819 6.20 15.94 -37.92
N LEU A 820 6.17 14.81 -37.24
CA LEU A 820 6.95 13.64 -37.60
C LEU A 820 6.56 13.04 -38.95
N PRO A 821 5.27 12.97 -39.36
CA PRO A 821 4.90 12.53 -40.71
C PRO A 821 5.53 13.38 -41.82
N ALA A 822 5.49 14.71 -41.70
CA ALA A 822 6.10 15.62 -42.66
C ALA A 822 7.63 15.42 -42.75
N LEU A 823 8.29 15.21 -41.59
CA LEU A 823 9.72 14.96 -41.53
C LEU A 823 10.10 13.59 -42.13
N LEU A 824 9.37 12.53 -41.81
CA LEU A 824 9.58 11.21 -42.41
C LEU A 824 9.43 11.26 -43.93
N CYS A 825 8.42 11.98 -44.43
CA CYS A 825 8.20 12.18 -45.86
C CYS A 825 9.37 12.91 -46.55
N ALA A 826 9.80 14.04 -45.97
CA ALA A 826 10.87 14.87 -46.52
C ALA A 826 12.27 14.22 -46.47
N HIS A 827 12.54 13.42 -45.43
CA HIS A 827 13.84 12.77 -45.22
C HIS A 827 13.94 11.42 -45.91
N GLY A 828 12.84 10.66 -46.02
CA GLY A 828 12.83 9.35 -46.67
C GLY A 828 13.72 8.33 -45.95
N PHE A 829 13.77 8.36 -44.62
CA PHE A 829 14.34 7.32 -43.75
C PHE A 829 13.83 7.49 -42.31
N ALA A 830 13.98 6.46 -41.48
CA ALA A 830 13.54 6.48 -40.09
C ALA A 830 14.36 7.48 -39.25
N LEU A 831 13.66 8.45 -38.66
CA LEU A 831 14.25 9.48 -37.80
C LEU A 831 14.32 9.07 -36.32
N ILE A 832 13.73 7.92 -35.97
CA ILE A 832 13.70 7.33 -34.64
C ILE A 832 14.20 5.88 -34.81
N PRO A 833 15.18 5.43 -34.01
CA PRO A 833 15.71 4.08 -34.17
C PRO A 833 14.72 3.06 -33.60
N ASN A 834 14.60 1.93 -34.29
CA ASN A 834 14.03 0.73 -33.69
C ASN A 834 15.03 -0.03 -32.79
N PRO A 835 16.30 -0.23 -33.18
CA PRO A 835 17.29 -0.87 -32.32
C PRO A 835 17.51 -0.08 -31.03
N GLY A 836 17.49 -0.78 -29.90
CA GLY A 836 17.71 -0.20 -28.59
C GLY A 836 16.50 0.51 -27.99
N SER A 837 15.36 0.53 -28.68
CA SER A 837 14.16 1.20 -28.20
C SER A 837 13.33 0.30 -27.29
N LEU A 838 12.83 0.87 -26.19
CA LEU A 838 11.91 0.25 -25.25
C LEU A 838 10.50 0.73 -25.59
N ILE A 839 9.58 -0.19 -25.85
CA ILE A 839 8.25 0.11 -26.37
C ILE A 839 7.21 -0.51 -25.45
N ARG A 840 6.19 0.25 -25.06
CA ARG A 840 5.08 -0.25 -24.25
C ARG A 840 4.26 -1.25 -25.07
N LYS A 841 4.05 -2.46 -24.56
CA LYS A 841 3.35 -3.53 -25.30
C LYS A 841 1.94 -3.12 -25.74
N SER A 842 1.21 -2.39 -24.89
CA SER A 842 -0.15 -1.92 -25.20
C SER A 842 -0.20 -0.93 -26.37
N LEU A 843 0.93 -0.34 -26.80
CA LEU A 843 0.97 0.48 -28.02
C LEU A 843 0.46 -0.31 -29.23
N TYR A 844 0.87 -1.56 -29.36
CA TYR A 844 0.54 -2.41 -30.51
C TYR A 844 -0.93 -2.81 -30.56
N GLU A 845 -1.64 -2.77 -29.43
CA GLU A 845 -3.10 -2.96 -29.37
C GLU A 845 -3.83 -1.76 -29.99
N ASN A 846 -3.25 -0.56 -29.86
CA ASN A 846 -3.84 0.69 -30.33
C ASN A 846 -3.52 0.99 -31.80
N VAL A 847 -2.28 0.77 -32.23
CA VAL A 847 -1.83 1.16 -33.58
C VAL A 847 -1.66 -0.01 -34.55
N GLY A 848 -1.78 -1.24 -34.06
CA GLY A 848 -1.54 -2.47 -34.83
C GLY A 848 -0.07 -2.90 -34.84
N LEU A 849 0.17 -4.02 -35.51
CA LEU A 849 1.48 -4.65 -35.64
C LEU A 849 2.25 -4.14 -36.88
N TYR A 850 3.47 -4.62 -37.09
CA TYR A 850 4.27 -4.28 -38.27
C TYR A 850 3.68 -4.93 -39.53
N ASP A 851 3.76 -4.24 -40.67
CA ASP A 851 3.52 -4.85 -41.96
C ASP A 851 4.62 -5.86 -42.26
N GLU A 852 4.25 -7.06 -42.76
CA GLU A 852 5.20 -8.14 -43.09
C GLU A 852 5.94 -7.86 -44.41
N VAL A 853 6.79 -6.82 -44.41
CA VAL A 853 7.67 -6.44 -45.53
C VAL A 853 9.07 -7.06 -45.38
N GLU A 854 9.81 -7.15 -46.48
CA GLU A 854 11.11 -7.84 -46.52
C GLU A 854 12.24 -7.07 -45.81
N THR A 855 12.12 -5.75 -45.69
CA THR A 855 13.07 -4.85 -45.01
C THR A 855 12.38 -3.53 -44.69
N VAL A 856 12.98 -2.72 -43.79
CA VAL A 856 12.52 -1.38 -43.41
C VAL A 856 11.11 -1.33 -42.82
N GLU A 857 10.72 -2.42 -42.17
CA GLU A 857 9.47 -2.57 -41.44
C GLU A 857 9.29 -1.50 -40.36
N ASP A 858 10.38 -1.07 -39.72
CA ASP A 858 10.40 0.02 -38.76
C ASP A 858 10.00 1.37 -39.39
N PHE A 859 10.55 1.67 -40.56
CA PHE A 859 10.19 2.87 -41.33
C PHE A 859 8.73 2.82 -41.77
N VAL A 860 8.26 1.69 -42.31
CA VAL A 860 6.86 1.52 -42.71
C VAL A 860 5.92 1.71 -41.51
N PHE A 861 6.25 1.13 -40.36
CA PHE A 861 5.48 1.28 -39.12
C PHE A 861 5.38 2.75 -38.68
N LEU A 862 6.51 3.48 -38.68
CA LEU A 862 6.53 4.90 -38.36
C LEU A 862 5.75 5.73 -39.38
N CYS A 863 5.87 5.44 -40.67
CA CYS A 863 5.11 6.10 -41.74
C CYS A 863 3.59 5.98 -41.55
N LYS A 864 3.07 4.93 -40.91
CA LYS A 864 1.63 4.78 -40.68
C LYS A 864 1.15 5.33 -39.35
N ASN A 865 2.02 5.30 -38.34
CA ASN A 865 1.61 5.43 -36.94
C ASN A 865 2.26 6.58 -36.17
N ALA A 866 3.27 7.26 -36.72
CA ALA A 866 4.04 8.29 -36.01
C ALA A 866 3.19 9.34 -35.27
N SER A 867 2.10 9.85 -35.87
CA SER A 867 1.26 10.87 -35.23
C SER A 867 0.39 10.35 -34.08
N LYS A 868 0.36 9.03 -33.85
CA LYS A 868 -0.47 8.35 -32.84
C LYS A 868 0.37 7.84 -31.66
N ILE A 869 1.69 8.00 -31.71
CA ILE A 869 2.63 7.43 -30.75
C ILE A 869 3.26 8.57 -29.94
N ASN A 870 3.24 8.47 -28.61
CA ASN A 870 3.97 9.42 -27.76
C ASN A 870 5.43 8.97 -27.62
N PHE A 871 6.34 9.76 -28.17
CA PHE A 871 7.77 9.45 -28.19
C PHE A 871 8.51 10.13 -27.05
N LYS A 872 9.51 9.43 -26.49
CA LYS A 872 10.45 9.99 -25.53
C LYS A 872 11.88 9.60 -25.84
N ARG A 873 12.75 10.59 -26.07
CA ARG A 873 14.19 10.33 -26.16
C ARG A 873 14.78 10.13 -24.76
N VAL A 874 15.64 9.14 -24.62
CA VAL A 874 16.39 8.85 -23.39
C VAL A 874 17.78 9.48 -23.49
N ASP A 875 17.96 10.58 -22.75
CA ASP A 875 19.18 11.40 -22.73
C ASP A 875 20.22 10.92 -21.71
N GLU A 876 19.85 9.97 -20.86
CA GLU A 876 20.82 9.27 -20.02
C GLU A 876 21.74 8.48 -20.95
N HIS A 877 23.06 8.64 -20.83
CA HIS A 877 24.03 8.03 -21.73
C HIS A 877 23.84 6.51 -21.86
N CYS A 878 23.02 6.07 -22.82
CA CYS A 878 22.69 4.69 -23.13
C CYS A 878 23.57 4.24 -24.30
N TRP A 879 24.42 3.25 -24.09
CA TRP A 879 25.31 2.73 -25.12
C TRP A 879 24.75 1.46 -25.76
N TYR A 880 24.06 1.67 -26.87
CA TYR A 880 23.68 0.60 -27.79
C TYR A 880 24.69 0.53 -28.92
N PHE A 881 25.29 -0.64 -29.14
CA PHE A 881 26.31 -0.87 -30.14
C PHE A 881 25.72 -1.59 -31.36
N TYR A 882 25.56 -0.83 -32.44
CA TYR A 882 24.93 -1.29 -33.68
C TYR A 882 25.96 -1.87 -34.64
N ARG A 883 25.87 -3.14 -35.02
CA ARG A 883 26.84 -3.82 -35.88
C ARG A 883 26.51 -3.63 -37.36
N ARG A 884 27.51 -3.19 -38.13
CA ARG A 884 27.39 -3.12 -39.59
C ARG A 884 27.95 -4.39 -40.21
N VAL A 885 27.05 -5.21 -40.74
CA VAL A 885 27.40 -6.44 -41.47
C VAL A 885 27.27 -6.21 -42.98
N PRO A 886 28.32 -6.48 -43.80
CA PRO A 886 28.29 -6.22 -45.24
C PRO A 886 27.14 -6.92 -45.99
N THR A 887 26.68 -8.06 -45.49
CA THR A 887 25.58 -8.86 -46.05
C THR A 887 24.22 -8.58 -45.40
N GLY A 888 24.12 -7.57 -44.53
CA GLY A 888 22.91 -7.25 -43.80
C GLY A 888 21.77 -6.70 -44.68
N ASN A 889 20.53 -6.78 -44.20
CA ASN A 889 19.35 -6.29 -44.91
C ASN A 889 19.43 -4.80 -45.25
N SER A 890 20.10 -4.00 -44.42
CA SER A 890 20.34 -2.56 -44.64
C SER A 890 21.12 -2.25 -45.93
N HIS A 891 21.84 -3.24 -46.49
CA HIS A 891 22.58 -3.13 -47.75
C HIS A 891 21.78 -3.58 -49.00
N ARG A 892 20.56 -4.09 -48.84
CA ARG A 892 19.66 -4.50 -49.95
C ARG A 892 18.91 -3.31 -50.53
N LEU A 893 19.65 -2.39 -51.15
CA LEU A 893 19.15 -1.07 -51.59
C LEU A 893 17.93 -1.14 -52.52
N LYS A 894 17.90 -2.05 -53.51
CA LYS A 894 16.80 -2.13 -54.49
C LYS A 894 15.43 -2.48 -53.86
N PRO A 895 15.28 -3.62 -53.14
CA PRO A 895 14.03 -3.91 -52.41
C PRO A 895 13.65 -2.81 -51.41
N ARG A 896 14.64 -2.31 -50.67
CA ARG A 896 14.46 -1.25 -49.68
C ARG A 896 13.88 0.02 -50.30
N ASN A 897 14.50 0.57 -51.34
CA ASN A 897 14.03 1.80 -51.99
C ASN A 897 12.60 1.66 -52.51
N LYS A 898 12.25 0.51 -53.07
CA LYS A 898 10.89 0.23 -53.54
C LYS A 898 9.87 0.29 -52.39
N ILE A 899 10.12 -0.45 -51.31
CA ILE A 899 9.21 -0.49 -50.14
C ILE A 899 9.09 0.91 -49.51
N MET A 900 10.19 1.65 -49.41
CA MET A 900 10.17 3.02 -48.90
C MET A 900 9.35 3.96 -49.80
N ALA A 901 9.46 3.84 -51.12
CA ALA A 901 8.65 4.61 -52.06
C ALA A 901 7.15 4.28 -51.93
N ASP A 902 6.81 2.99 -51.79
CA ASP A 902 5.44 2.54 -51.58
C ASP A 902 4.87 3.10 -50.26
N ALA A 903 5.65 3.09 -49.18
CA ALA A 903 5.28 3.66 -47.88
C ALA A 903 5.07 5.18 -47.96
N LEU A 904 5.98 5.91 -48.62
CA LEU A 904 5.85 7.36 -48.83
C LEU A 904 4.61 7.71 -49.66
N ASN A 905 4.27 6.89 -50.66
CA ASN A 905 3.04 7.05 -51.43
C ASN A 905 1.79 6.80 -50.56
N GLU A 906 1.84 5.80 -49.68
CA GLU A 906 0.75 5.52 -48.73
C GLU A 906 0.52 6.68 -47.75
N MET A 907 1.60 7.35 -47.28
CA MET A 907 1.49 8.51 -46.38
C MET A 907 0.63 9.65 -46.95
N VAL A 908 0.63 9.85 -48.27
CA VAL A 908 -0.23 10.83 -48.96
C VAL A 908 -1.70 10.56 -48.70
N SER A 909 -2.08 9.29 -48.61
CA SER A 909 -3.45 8.87 -48.32
C SER A 909 -3.79 8.97 -46.83
N ILE A 910 -2.79 8.82 -45.94
CA ILE A 910 -3.00 8.79 -44.49
C ILE A 910 -3.13 10.20 -43.88
N TYR A 911 -2.26 11.14 -44.24
CA TYR A 911 -2.11 12.41 -43.49
C TYR A 911 -2.71 13.65 -44.16
N GLY A 912 -3.21 13.54 -45.38
CA GLY A 912 -3.69 14.69 -46.14
C GLY A 912 -2.59 15.73 -46.44
N LYS A 913 -2.97 16.86 -47.04
CA LYS A 913 -2.01 17.84 -47.56
C LYS A 913 -1.27 18.56 -46.43
N GLU A 914 -2.00 19.04 -45.44
CA GLU A 914 -1.48 19.80 -44.30
C GLU A 914 -0.68 18.94 -43.31
N GLY A 915 -0.95 17.63 -43.21
CA GLY A 915 -0.18 16.73 -42.36
C GLY A 915 1.20 16.38 -42.91
N LEU A 916 1.35 16.40 -44.24
CA LEU A 916 2.64 16.17 -44.91
C LEU A 916 3.41 17.45 -45.22
N CYS A 917 2.71 18.57 -45.40
CA CYS A 917 3.33 19.86 -45.66
C CYS A 917 2.69 20.92 -44.74
N PRO A 918 3.09 21.02 -43.47
CA PRO A 918 2.46 21.93 -42.51
C PRO A 918 2.51 23.41 -42.94
N ASP A 919 3.52 23.80 -43.70
CA ASP A 919 3.73 25.18 -44.17
C ASP A 919 2.63 25.69 -45.10
N ILE A 920 1.82 24.81 -45.71
CA ILE A 920 0.70 25.22 -46.57
C ILE A 920 -0.55 25.61 -45.77
N ALA A 921 -0.59 25.32 -44.46
CA ALA A 921 -1.77 25.56 -43.63
C ALA A 921 -2.15 27.06 -43.58
N ASP A 922 -1.15 27.94 -43.66
CA ASP A 922 -1.32 29.40 -43.61
C ASP A 922 -1.68 30.03 -44.97
N ILE A 923 -1.68 29.27 -46.06
CA ILE A 923 -2.00 29.78 -47.40
C ILE A 923 -3.51 29.87 -47.58
N ALA A 924 -4.08 31.08 -47.54
CA ALA A 924 -5.52 31.31 -47.64
C ALA A 924 -6.13 30.96 -49.02
N ASP A 925 -5.38 31.12 -50.12
CA ASP A 925 -5.85 30.81 -51.48
C ASP A 925 -5.79 29.29 -51.74
N PRO A 926 -6.92 28.60 -51.96
CA PRO A 926 -6.96 27.15 -52.19
C PRO A 926 -6.15 26.70 -53.43
N LYS A 927 -6.10 27.52 -54.49
CA LYS A 927 -5.36 27.16 -55.72
C LYS A 927 -3.86 27.29 -55.50
N LEU A 928 -3.43 28.33 -54.79
CA LEU A 928 -2.03 28.49 -54.42
C LEU A 928 -1.59 27.40 -53.43
N ARG A 929 -2.44 27.08 -52.44
CA ARG A 929 -2.20 25.99 -51.49
C ARG A 929 -2.03 24.64 -52.18
N GLU A 930 -2.90 24.33 -53.15
CA GLU A 930 -2.80 23.11 -53.94
C GLU A 930 -1.54 23.08 -54.82
N LYS A 931 -1.18 24.21 -55.44
CA LYS A 931 0.03 24.33 -56.23
C LYS A 931 1.30 24.11 -55.39
N GLU A 932 1.41 24.76 -54.23
CA GLU A 932 2.58 24.62 -53.35
C GLU A 932 2.68 23.20 -52.75
N TYR A 933 1.55 22.57 -52.42
CA TYR A 933 1.53 21.17 -52.02
C TYR A 933 2.01 20.22 -53.12
N LEU A 934 1.49 20.36 -54.35
CA LEU A 934 1.92 19.53 -55.48
C LEU A 934 3.40 19.73 -55.79
N LYS A 935 3.89 20.97 -55.68
CA LYS A 935 5.32 21.28 -55.82
C LYS A 935 6.14 20.59 -54.73
N TYR A 936 5.74 20.66 -53.45
CA TYR A 936 6.41 19.98 -52.35
C TYR A 936 6.48 18.45 -52.58
N ILE A 937 5.39 17.83 -53.01
CA ILE A 937 5.35 16.39 -53.31
C ILE A 937 6.27 16.07 -54.48
N VAL A 938 6.20 16.79 -55.59
CA VAL A 938 7.10 16.58 -56.75
C VAL A 938 8.56 16.73 -56.33
N ASP A 939 8.91 17.80 -55.62
CA ASP A 939 10.29 18.06 -55.16
C ASP A 939 10.77 16.95 -54.21
N THR A 940 9.90 16.44 -53.33
CA THR A 940 10.23 15.36 -52.38
C THR A 940 10.45 14.04 -53.11
N PHE A 941 9.56 13.66 -54.02
CA PHE A 941 9.70 12.43 -54.80
C PHE A 941 10.86 12.50 -55.80
N GLU A 942 11.13 13.66 -56.42
CA GLU A 942 12.31 13.89 -57.26
C GLU A 942 13.62 13.79 -56.47
N LYS A 943 13.66 14.34 -55.25
CA LYS A 943 14.82 14.23 -54.36
C LYS A 943 15.15 12.77 -54.05
N HIS A 944 14.14 11.95 -53.83
CA HIS A 944 14.32 10.53 -53.52
C HIS A 944 14.61 9.69 -54.76
N SER A 945 14.13 10.08 -55.95
CA SER A 945 14.41 9.39 -57.22
C SER A 945 15.78 9.70 -57.82
N ARG A 946 16.37 10.87 -57.52
CA ARG A 946 17.73 11.26 -58.00
C ARG A 946 18.90 10.65 -57.22
N ASN A 947 18.63 9.96 -56.11
CA ASN A 947 19.63 9.25 -55.30
C ASN A 947 19.79 7.77 -55.71
N GLU A 948 19.21 7.34 -56.83
CA GLU A 948 19.50 6.06 -57.51
C GLU A 948 20.58 6.17 -58.59
#